data_AF-A0A0M8WS75-F1
#
_entry.id   AF-A0A0M8WS75-F1
#
_cell.length_a   1.000
_cell.length_b   1.000
_cell.length_c   1.000
_cell.angle_alpha   90.00
_cell.angle_beta   90.00
_cell.angle_gamma   90.00
#
_symmetry.space_group_name_H-M   'P 1'
#
loop_
_entity.id
_entity.type
_entity.pdbx_description
1 polymer ?
#
loop_
_entity_poly.entity_id
_entity_poly.type
_entity_poly.pdbx_seq_one_letter_code
_entity_poly.pdbx_strand_id
1 'polypeptide(L)'
;MNHFRPSQAYSAELDVRFTGGEVPGWARPLVEGRAPNSLAWFVVLPRRAGKTWLAQAVEHARAGDPTLRVDLRAHAATVRRLGLGCLIGTRGAPRVHPGTVVLVDEPALTQGGQGQEAARVLVDGLARLREAEAVPVVLATPAEHALLGPLLGVDFPKDVLRPPLLDEAECARMAARAPDWAPQVVARLQAADPAWLQTPFLLELTLQMCESDPALRADPATLTRAAYEEAITRHAYIDQWFHNGLATRHRAALREERWREAGLPQRAGGSADVDRLRADPVLVRHLPEVLRVHHVSDLHHGGDLRANVDAKDTTEAGRRLAELAGAGSPLASYLDHVRGLGVRAPHLVIATGDLVNRPTDAFGRQALNWLRELGTCLADHPDLRADDPRVLLVGGNHDVSWERCLDPDPAARHEWFARVFREYPHPDLDRPDKDRRLYVAYPEAGLRVALLGSAESGGEPARDQDRRLLHEIREEFAHAVDEDEDEDEICSLIQDFERVDPGVVARGVLDRLSAEAGYTTFAALHHPLSPVPSVEVSPYSGVVNAGQVKWALAAAETSLVLHGHTHLAFLAAERFLNGGRGWTTRIAGAPALGSLHTDEQNGYNELLLAREGNGHTIVLRTVRFTGGQWLPQSPAAFRPGAPDELPLERLTDDRA
;
A
#
# COMPACT_ATOMS: atom_id res chain seq x y z
N MET A 1 -9.13 29.26 -29.86
CA MET A 1 -8.00 29.03 -30.79
C MET A 1 -6.83 28.54 -29.94
N ASN A 2 -6.33 27.32 -30.18
CA ASN A 2 -5.15 26.81 -29.46
C ASN A 2 -3.91 27.61 -29.89
N HIS A 3 -3.41 28.46 -29.00
CA HIS A 3 -2.26 29.33 -29.26
C HIS A 3 -0.91 28.59 -29.29
N PHE A 4 -0.90 27.29 -29.00
CA PHE A 4 0.29 26.47 -29.09
C PHE A 4 0.12 25.36 -30.14
N ARG A 5 0.93 25.42 -31.20
CA ARG A 5 1.18 24.30 -32.10
C ARG A 5 2.53 23.70 -31.68
N PRO A 6 2.64 22.38 -31.43
CA PRO A 6 3.89 21.69 -31.07
C PRO A 6 5.07 21.85 -32.07
N SER A 7 4.85 22.58 -33.17
CA SER A 7 5.74 22.78 -34.30
C SER A 7 6.24 24.23 -34.47
N GLN A 8 5.97 25.17 -33.54
CA GLN A 8 6.50 26.54 -33.62
C GLN A 8 7.68 26.79 -32.67
N ALA A 9 8.51 27.75 -33.10
CA ALA A 9 9.94 27.89 -32.85
C ALA A 9 10.36 28.08 -31.39
N TYR A 10 11.60 27.66 -31.11
CA TYR A 10 12.37 27.99 -29.91
C TYR A 10 12.17 29.45 -29.48
N SER A 11 11.74 29.65 -28.23
CA SER A 11 11.80 30.95 -27.55
C SER A 11 12.85 30.86 -26.45
N ALA A 12 13.97 31.56 -26.63
CA ALA A 12 15.07 31.60 -25.67
C ALA A 12 14.62 32.07 -24.28
N GLU A 13 13.59 32.91 -24.21
CA GLU A 13 13.03 33.46 -22.97
C GLU A 13 12.25 32.43 -22.15
N LEU A 14 11.86 31.30 -22.77
CA LEU A 14 11.11 30.22 -22.14
C LEU A 14 11.96 28.96 -21.90
N ASP A 15 13.24 28.95 -22.31
CA ASP A 15 14.14 27.83 -22.04
C ASP A 15 14.70 27.92 -20.62
N VAL A 16 14.29 26.97 -19.79
CA VAL A 16 14.60 26.97 -18.36
C VAL A 16 15.99 26.43 -18.02
N ARG A 17 16.76 25.84 -18.94
CA ARG A 17 17.84 24.94 -18.52
C ARG A 17 19.26 25.50 -18.43
N PHE A 18 19.66 26.54 -19.16
CA PHE A 18 20.95 27.25 -18.96
C PHE A 18 20.71 28.75 -18.81
N THR A 19 20.26 29.20 -17.63
CA THR A 19 20.03 30.64 -17.39
C THR A 19 21.34 31.41 -17.28
N GLY A 20 21.42 32.59 -17.91
CA GLY A 20 22.54 33.52 -17.74
C GLY A 20 23.89 33.04 -18.29
N GLY A 21 23.90 31.99 -19.12
CA GLY A 21 25.13 31.35 -19.59
C GLY A 21 25.77 30.41 -18.56
N GLU A 22 25.16 30.23 -17.39
CA GLU A 22 25.64 29.28 -16.39
C GLU A 22 25.23 27.85 -16.75
N VAL A 23 26.19 26.92 -16.66
CA VAL A 23 25.97 25.49 -16.90
C VAL A 23 25.72 24.81 -15.56
N PRO A 24 24.52 24.25 -15.33
CA PRO A 24 24.20 23.49 -14.13
C PRO A 24 25.18 22.34 -13.93
N GLY A 25 25.52 22.05 -12.65
CA GLY A 25 26.48 21.01 -12.30
C GLY A 25 26.16 19.64 -12.90
N TRP A 26 24.88 19.28 -13.02
CA TRP A 26 24.44 18.01 -13.61
C TRP A 26 24.72 17.93 -15.12
N ALA A 27 24.64 19.04 -15.85
CA ALA A 27 24.85 19.10 -17.29
C ALA A 27 26.32 19.36 -17.66
N ARG A 28 27.14 19.73 -16.67
CA ARG A 28 28.56 20.01 -16.83
C ARG A 28 29.33 18.88 -17.53
N PRO A 29 29.12 17.58 -17.24
CA PRO A 29 29.76 16.50 -17.99
C PRO A 29 29.45 16.54 -19.50
N LEU A 30 28.23 16.94 -19.88
CA LEU A 30 27.83 17.07 -21.29
C LEU A 30 28.53 18.27 -21.94
N VAL A 31 28.52 19.42 -21.26
CA VAL A 31 29.12 20.66 -21.78
C VAL A 31 30.64 20.61 -21.79
N GLU A 32 31.27 19.85 -20.91
CA GLU A 32 32.73 19.63 -20.93
C GLU A 32 33.14 18.47 -21.85
N GLY A 33 32.18 17.75 -22.46
CA GLY A 33 32.47 16.61 -23.33
C GLY A 33 33.14 15.45 -22.59
N ARG A 34 32.81 15.24 -21.30
CA ARG A 34 33.31 14.10 -20.54
C ARG A 34 32.74 12.82 -21.11
N ALA A 35 33.58 11.80 -21.30
CA ALA A 35 33.11 10.51 -21.76
C ALA A 35 32.20 9.85 -20.70
N PRO A 36 31.08 9.22 -21.10
CA PRO A 36 30.31 8.37 -20.20
C PRO A 36 31.12 7.11 -19.85
N ASN A 37 30.88 6.55 -18.67
CA ASN A 37 31.31 5.19 -18.31
C ASN A 37 30.60 4.13 -19.16
N SER A 38 29.53 4.54 -19.84
CA SER A 38 28.64 3.72 -20.64
C SER A 38 28.74 3.99 -22.15
N LEU A 39 27.82 3.42 -22.94
CA LEU A 39 27.77 3.65 -24.39
C LEU A 39 27.41 5.10 -24.74
N ALA A 40 26.63 5.78 -23.89
CA ALA A 40 26.19 7.14 -24.10
C ALA A 40 25.75 7.76 -22.77
N TRP A 41 25.83 9.09 -22.66
CA TRP A 41 25.03 9.79 -21.65
C TRP A 41 23.56 9.70 -22.04
N PHE A 42 22.70 9.27 -21.12
CA PHE A 42 21.26 9.27 -21.33
C PHE A 42 20.64 10.45 -20.57
N VAL A 43 19.93 11.30 -21.29
CA VAL A 43 19.15 12.37 -20.67
C VAL A 43 17.67 12.12 -20.96
N VAL A 44 16.93 11.83 -19.89
CA VAL A 44 15.52 11.44 -19.97
C VAL A 44 14.62 12.66 -19.75
N LEU A 45 13.78 12.99 -20.73
CA LEU A 45 12.98 14.22 -20.76
C LEU A 45 11.56 14.00 -21.32
N PRO A 46 10.58 14.88 -21.05
CA PRO A 46 9.14 14.60 -21.16
C PRO A 46 8.59 14.74 -22.58
N ARG A 47 9.19 15.66 -23.34
CA ARG A 47 8.65 16.17 -24.59
C ARG A 47 9.74 16.37 -25.63
N ARG A 48 9.30 16.37 -26.89
CA ARG A 48 10.05 16.80 -28.07
C ARG A 48 10.75 18.14 -27.87
N ALA A 49 9.96 19.17 -27.57
CA ALA A 49 10.46 20.52 -27.41
C ALA A 49 11.52 20.60 -26.29
N GLY A 50 11.28 19.92 -25.16
CA GLY A 50 12.23 19.82 -24.07
C GLY A 50 13.55 19.16 -24.47
N LYS A 51 13.55 18.07 -25.23
CA LYS A 51 14.80 17.44 -25.70
C LYS A 51 15.56 18.36 -26.65
N THR A 52 14.89 18.88 -27.66
CA THR A 52 15.47 19.79 -28.65
C THR A 52 16.06 21.05 -28.02
N TRP A 53 15.37 21.65 -27.04
CA TRP A 53 15.88 22.83 -26.33
C TRP A 53 17.15 22.51 -25.52
N LEU A 54 17.20 21.37 -24.82
CA LEU A 54 18.43 20.99 -24.10
C LEU A 54 19.58 20.74 -25.07
N ALA A 55 19.30 20.08 -26.20
CA ALA A 55 20.31 19.87 -27.24
C ALA A 55 20.90 21.21 -27.70
N GLN A 56 20.05 22.19 -27.96
CA GLN A 56 20.46 23.54 -28.37
C GLN A 56 21.22 24.27 -27.27
N ALA A 57 20.80 24.15 -26.02
CA ALA A 57 21.48 24.74 -24.89
C ALA A 57 22.90 24.16 -24.74
N VAL A 58 23.07 22.83 -24.82
CA VAL A 58 24.39 22.16 -24.79
C VAL A 58 25.25 22.59 -25.98
N GLU A 59 24.67 22.64 -27.19
CA GLU A 59 25.35 23.12 -28.40
C GLU A 59 25.83 24.57 -28.26
N HIS A 60 25.00 25.45 -27.68
CA HIS A 60 25.34 26.85 -27.46
C HIS A 60 26.42 27.03 -26.38
N ALA A 61 26.31 26.32 -25.25
CA ALA A 61 27.29 26.38 -24.17
C ALA A 61 28.66 25.81 -24.57
N ARG A 62 28.69 24.96 -25.60
CA ARG A 62 29.92 24.41 -26.22
C ARG A 62 30.41 25.23 -27.42
N ALA A 63 30.05 26.50 -27.52
CA ALA A 63 30.50 27.37 -28.61
C ALA A 63 32.04 27.43 -28.68
N GLY A 64 32.63 26.67 -29.60
CA GLY A 64 34.08 26.54 -29.76
C GLY A 64 34.58 25.09 -29.79
N ASP A 65 33.82 24.15 -29.22
CA ASP A 65 34.15 22.73 -29.21
C ASP A 65 33.36 21.93 -30.27
N PRO A 66 33.92 20.83 -30.83
CA PRO A 66 33.22 19.98 -31.79
C PRO A 66 31.95 19.38 -31.18
N THR A 67 30.80 19.79 -31.71
CA THR A 67 29.48 19.31 -31.31
C THR A 67 28.63 19.09 -32.56
N LEU A 68 27.95 17.94 -32.65
CA LEU A 68 27.04 17.60 -33.74
C LEU A 68 25.68 17.21 -33.16
N ARG A 69 24.62 17.86 -33.63
CA ARG A 69 23.24 17.48 -33.31
C ARG A 69 22.60 16.74 -34.47
N VAL A 70 21.89 15.65 -34.18
CA VAL A 70 21.15 14.87 -35.17
C VAL A 70 19.76 14.54 -34.68
N ASP A 71 18.75 14.77 -35.51
CA ASP A 71 17.37 14.28 -35.32
C ASP A 71 17.20 13.00 -36.14
N LEU A 72 17.01 11.85 -35.48
CA LEU A 72 16.91 10.55 -36.19
C LEU A 72 15.59 10.36 -36.94
N ARG A 73 14.61 11.27 -36.78
CA ARG A 73 13.41 11.31 -37.63
C ARG A 73 13.66 12.00 -38.96
N ALA A 74 14.76 12.74 -39.06
CA ALA A 74 15.14 13.37 -40.32
C ALA A 74 15.34 12.30 -41.40
N HIS A 75 15.16 12.68 -42.66
CA HIS A 75 15.38 11.78 -43.77
C HIS A 75 16.78 11.15 -43.68
N ALA A 76 16.91 9.84 -43.91
CA ALA A 76 18.16 9.08 -43.74
C ALA A 76 19.37 9.72 -44.46
N ALA A 77 19.13 10.40 -45.58
CA ALA A 77 20.16 11.14 -46.32
C ALA A 77 20.81 12.28 -45.49
N THR A 78 20.03 12.94 -44.63
CA THR A 78 20.52 13.99 -43.72
C THR A 78 21.45 13.41 -42.67
N VAL A 79 21.05 12.32 -42.01
CA VAL A 79 21.88 11.62 -41.01
C VAL A 79 23.19 11.13 -41.62
N ARG A 80 23.16 10.56 -42.84
CA ARG A 80 24.36 10.13 -43.57
C ARG A 80 25.26 11.30 -43.96
N ARG A 81 24.70 12.44 -44.35
CA ARG A 81 25.47 13.65 -44.72
C ARG A 81 26.25 14.21 -43.53
N LEU A 82 25.71 14.07 -42.32
CA LEU A 82 26.39 14.39 -41.07
C LEU A 82 27.46 13.36 -40.69
N GLY A 83 27.65 12.29 -41.47
CA GLY A 83 28.62 11.24 -41.16
C GLY A 83 28.14 10.24 -40.09
N LEU A 84 26.86 10.29 -39.71
CA LEU A 84 26.28 9.52 -38.59
C LEU A 84 25.41 8.34 -39.07
N GLY A 85 25.68 7.80 -40.26
CA GLY A 85 24.89 6.72 -40.86
C GLY A 85 24.84 5.43 -40.03
N CYS A 86 25.80 5.23 -39.12
CA CYS A 86 25.82 4.10 -38.18
C CYS A 86 24.62 4.08 -37.23
N LEU A 87 24.06 5.23 -36.85
CA LEU A 87 22.88 5.35 -35.98
C LEU A 87 21.58 4.86 -36.65
N ILE A 88 21.61 4.65 -37.96
CA ILE A 88 20.48 4.17 -38.78
C ILE A 88 20.84 2.91 -39.57
N GLY A 89 21.82 2.14 -39.10
CA GLY A 89 22.12 0.78 -39.59
C GLY A 89 23.14 0.71 -40.74
N THR A 90 23.78 1.82 -41.11
CA THR A 90 24.86 1.78 -42.11
C THR A 90 26.11 1.13 -41.48
N ARG A 91 26.78 0.22 -42.20
CA ARG A 91 27.96 -0.50 -41.70
C ARG A 91 29.24 0.33 -41.59
N GLY A 92 29.30 1.51 -42.20
CA GLY A 92 30.48 2.37 -42.18
C GLY A 92 30.74 2.97 -40.79
N ALA A 93 32.02 3.20 -40.48
CA ALA A 93 32.44 3.96 -39.31
C ALA A 93 31.89 5.40 -39.35
N PRO A 94 31.56 6.00 -38.19
CA PRO A 94 31.13 7.39 -38.14
C PRO A 94 32.25 8.32 -38.61
N ARG A 95 31.90 9.39 -39.33
CA ARG A 95 32.86 10.41 -39.80
C ARG A 95 32.87 11.61 -38.87
N VAL A 96 33.35 11.39 -37.64
CA VAL A 96 33.42 12.41 -36.58
C VAL A 96 34.84 12.51 -36.04
N HIS A 97 35.23 13.69 -35.54
CA HIS A 97 36.54 13.86 -34.89
C HIS A 97 36.50 13.28 -33.46
N PRO A 98 37.61 12.73 -32.94
CA PRO A 98 37.73 12.36 -31.54
C PRO A 98 37.32 13.51 -30.60
N GLY A 99 36.59 13.20 -29.54
CA GLY A 99 36.06 14.18 -28.59
C GLY A 99 34.80 14.94 -29.06
N THR A 100 34.30 14.67 -30.27
CA THR A 100 33.04 15.29 -30.73
C THR A 100 31.87 14.82 -29.86
N VAL A 101 31.13 15.77 -29.31
CA VAL A 101 29.87 15.48 -28.61
C VAL A 101 28.77 15.30 -29.66
N VAL A 102 28.17 14.12 -29.70
CA VAL A 102 27.08 13.80 -30.63
C VAL A 102 25.76 13.78 -29.88
N LEU A 103 24.97 14.85 -30.05
CA LEU A 103 23.64 15.02 -29.46
C LEU A 103 22.61 14.32 -30.36
N VAL A 104 22.22 13.11 -29.98
CA VAL A 104 21.14 12.36 -30.61
C VAL A 104 19.82 12.87 -30.05
N ASP A 105 19.20 13.78 -30.78
CA ASP A 105 17.86 14.27 -30.55
C ASP A 105 16.85 13.33 -31.19
N GLU A 106 15.70 13.13 -30.55
CA GLU A 106 14.57 12.40 -31.14
C GLU A 106 14.92 11.04 -31.80
N PRO A 107 15.25 10.00 -31.01
CA PRO A 107 15.67 8.72 -31.55
C PRO A 107 14.58 7.97 -32.34
N ALA A 108 13.35 8.49 -32.37
CA ALA A 108 12.24 8.01 -33.21
C ALA A 108 11.79 6.58 -32.91
N LEU A 109 12.02 6.11 -31.69
CA LEU A 109 11.66 4.75 -31.29
C LEU A 109 10.16 4.70 -30.96
N THR A 110 9.47 3.73 -31.53
CA THR A 110 8.04 3.46 -31.28
C THR A 110 7.90 2.08 -30.63
N GLN A 111 6.81 1.83 -29.91
CA GLN A 111 6.59 0.47 -29.37
C GLN A 111 6.21 -0.51 -30.49
N GLY A 112 6.67 -1.76 -30.37
CA GLY A 112 6.44 -2.84 -31.35
C GLY A 112 7.72 -3.40 -31.97
N GLY A 113 7.59 -4.44 -32.81
CA GLY A 113 8.74 -5.17 -33.36
C GLY A 113 9.70 -4.31 -34.19
N GLN A 114 9.19 -3.36 -34.97
CA GLN A 114 10.03 -2.41 -35.71
C GLN A 114 10.80 -1.45 -34.78
N GLY A 115 10.24 -1.11 -33.62
CA GLY A 115 10.89 -0.29 -32.62
C GLY A 115 12.05 -0.98 -31.92
N GLN A 116 11.91 -2.27 -31.61
CA GLN A 116 12.99 -3.07 -31.01
C GLN A 116 14.20 -3.18 -31.95
N GLU A 117 13.97 -3.39 -33.25
CA GLU A 117 15.05 -3.44 -34.23
C GLU A 117 15.72 -2.07 -34.39
N ALA A 118 14.94 -0.98 -34.45
CA ALA A 118 15.48 0.38 -34.49
C ALA A 118 16.32 0.72 -33.24
N ALA A 119 15.87 0.27 -32.06
CA ALA A 119 16.61 0.44 -30.82
C ALA A 119 17.95 -0.32 -30.84
N ARG A 120 17.97 -1.55 -31.38
CA ARG A 120 19.19 -2.35 -31.53
C ARG A 120 20.18 -1.69 -32.49
N VAL A 121 19.70 -1.23 -33.63
CA VAL A 121 20.48 -0.45 -34.60
C VAL A 121 21.09 0.79 -33.97
N LEU A 122 20.32 1.51 -33.15
CA LEU A 122 20.81 2.69 -32.45
C LEU A 122 21.92 2.32 -31.45
N VAL A 123 21.72 1.29 -30.62
CA VAL A 123 22.72 0.83 -29.64
C VAL A 123 24.04 0.43 -30.32
N ASP A 124 23.97 -0.32 -31.43
CA ASP A 124 25.16 -0.68 -32.21
C ASP A 124 25.86 0.57 -32.79
N GLY A 125 25.07 1.56 -33.23
CA GLY A 125 25.58 2.83 -33.71
C GLY A 125 26.28 3.65 -32.62
N LEU A 126 25.74 3.67 -31.39
CA LEU A 126 26.35 4.34 -30.23
C LEU A 126 27.68 3.69 -29.86
N ALA A 127 27.77 2.35 -29.89
CA ALA A 127 29.02 1.64 -29.66
C ALA A 127 30.10 2.07 -30.67
N ARG A 128 29.75 2.18 -31.96
CA ARG A 128 30.69 2.64 -33.00
C ARG A 128 31.09 4.11 -32.83
N LEU A 129 30.21 4.96 -32.31
CA LEU A 129 30.59 6.33 -31.94
C LEU A 129 31.62 6.34 -30.81
N ARG A 130 31.45 5.50 -29.79
CA ARG A 130 32.43 5.36 -28.69
C ARG A 130 33.78 4.82 -29.19
N GLU A 131 33.77 3.84 -30.09
CA GLU A 131 34.99 3.33 -30.74
C GLU A 131 35.74 4.40 -31.53
N ALA A 132 35.01 5.38 -32.09
CA ALA A 132 35.58 6.55 -32.77
C ALA A 132 35.95 7.70 -31.80
N GLU A 133 36.01 7.42 -30.49
CA GLU A 133 36.32 8.38 -29.42
C GLU A 133 35.35 9.58 -29.36
N ALA A 134 34.14 9.45 -29.93
CA ALA A 134 33.09 10.44 -29.74
C ALA A 134 32.42 10.28 -28.37
N VAL A 135 31.66 11.31 -27.97
CA VAL A 135 30.89 11.36 -26.73
C VAL A 135 29.41 11.38 -27.10
N PRO A 136 28.74 10.21 -27.17
CA PRO A 136 27.33 10.17 -27.54
C PRO A 136 26.47 10.62 -26.37
N VAL A 137 25.48 11.44 -26.67
CA VAL A 137 24.45 11.89 -25.74
C VAL A 137 23.10 11.60 -26.37
N VAL A 138 22.32 10.73 -25.75
CA VAL A 138 20.98 10.39 -26.23
C VAL A 138 19.96 11.13 -25.39
N LEU A 139 19.20 12.00 -26.06
CA LEU A 139 18.06 12.69 -25.49
C LEU A 139 16.83 11.83 -25.79
N ALA A 140 16.31 11.15 -24.77
CA ALA A 140 15.23 10.18 -24.91
C ALA A 140 14.04 10.53 -24.02
N THR A 141 12.85 10.12 -24.44
CA THR A 141 11.66 10.12 -23.59
C THR A 141 11.59 8.88 -22.69
N PRO A 142 10.78 8.98 -21.62
CA PRO A 142 9.78 8.05 -21.09
C PRO A 142 9.59 6.66 -21.73
N ALA A 143 9.44 6.63 -23.06
CA ALA A 143 9.19 5.38 -23.78
C ALA A 143 10.43 4.91 -24.54
N GLU A 144 11.20 5.84 -25.10
CA GLU A 144 12.37 5.55 -25.94
C GLU A 144 13.51 4.88 -25.15
N HIS A 145 13.84 5.40 -23.96
CA HIS A 145 14.84 4.77 -23.08
C HIS A 145 14.41 3.39 -22.53
N ALA A 146 13.11 3.08 -22.41
CA ALA A 146 12.61 1.77 -22.00
C ALA A 146 12.84 0.72 -23.10
N LEU A 147 12.89 1.15 -24.36
CA LEU A 147 13.27 0.29 -25.49
C LEU A 147 14.79 0.10 -25.59
N LEU A 148 15.58 1.10 -25.19
CA LEU A 148 17.04 1.04 -25.23
C LEU A 148 17.63 0.31 -24.02
N GLY A 149 17.08 0.53 -22.83
CA GLY A 149 17.58 0.05 -21.54
C GLY A 149 17.92 -1.44 -21.51
N PRO A 150 17.00 -2.34 -21.93
CA PRO A 150 17.28 -3.79 -21.96
C PRO A 150 18.43 -4.17 -22.90
N LEU A 151 18.61 -3.45 -24.00
CA LEU A 151 19.66 -3.71 -25.00
C LEU A 151 21.05 -3.26 -24.53
N LEU A 152 21.10 -2.34 -23.57
CA LEU A 152 22.35 -1.89 -22.93
C LEU A 152 22.82 -2.86 -21.85
N GLY A 153 21.94 -3.76 -21.38
CA GLY A 153 22.18 -4.65 -20.24
C GLY A 153 21.57 -4.13 -18.94
N VAL A 154 21.03 -5.05 -18.13
CA VAL A 154 20.27 -4.74 -16.90
C VAL A 154 21.16 -4.15 -15.81
N ASP A 155 22.43 -4.56 -15.77
CA ASP A 155 23.45 -4.13 -14.79
C ASP A 155 24.50 -3.19 -15.37
N PHE A 156 24.33 -2.74 -16.61
CA PHE A 156 25.27 -1.81 -17.21
C PHE A 156 25.15 -0.47 -16.48
N PRO A 157 26.25 0.17 -16.03
CA PRO A 157 26.19 1.53 -15.51
C PRO A 157 25.58 2.38 -16.61
N LYS A 158 24.41 2.97 -16.37
CA LYS A 158 23.81 3.94 -17.29
C LYS A 158 24.11 5.29 -16.70
N ASP A 159 24.87 6.10 -17.42
CA ASP A 159 25.13 7.46 -16.99
C ASP A 159 23.90 8.32 -17.32
N VAL A 160 22.87 8.18 -16.48
CA VAL A 160 21.61 8.91 -16.59
C VAL A 160 21.75 10.24 -15.87
N LEU A 161 21.62 11.33 -16.61
CA LEU A 161 21.65 12.67 -16.04
C LEU A 161 20.24 13.13 -15.71
N ARG A 162 20.04 13.52 -14.45
CA ARG A 162 18.78 14.04 -13.93
C ARG A 162 18.82 15.56 -13.95
N PRO A 163 17.84 16.23 -14.57
CA PRO A 163 17.66 17.67 -14.38
C PRO A 163 17.54 18.01 -12.89
N PRO A 164 17.94 19.23 -12.47
CA PRO A 164 17.87 19.63 -11.09
C PRO A 164 16.41 19.91 -10.70
N LEU A 165 16.19 20.11 -9.40
CA LEU A 165 14.89 20.57 -8.93
C LEU A 165 14.62 21.98 -9.46
N LEU A 166 13.39 22.25 -9.90
CA LEU A 166 12.98 23.58 -10.32
C LEU A 166 12.91 24.52 -9.11
N ASP A 167 13.47 25.71 -9.24
CA ASP A 167 13.19 26.82 -8.33
C ASP A 167 11.89 27.57 -8.71
N GLU A 168 11.47 28.52 -7.87
CA GLU A 168 10.26 29.31 -8.09
C GLU A 168 10.32 30.13 -9.38
N ALA A 169 11.49 30.65 -9.73
CA ALA A 169 11.67 31.45 -10.93
C ALA A 169 11.59 30.59 -12.20
N GLU A 170 12.13 29.37 -12.16
CA GLU A 170 12.03 28.35 -13.21
C GLU A 170 10.58 27.91 -13.40
N CYS A 171 9.86 27.64 -12.32
CA CYS A 171 8.43 27.33 -12.37
C CYS A 171 7.63 28.46 -13.02
N ALA A 172 7.89 29.71 -12.63
CA ALA A 172 7.24 30.89 -13.21
C ALA A 172 7.51 31.04 -14.70
N ARG A 173 8.75 30.80 -15.16
CA ARG A 173 9.11 30.83 -16.60
C ARG A 173 8.36 29.77 -17.40
N MET A 174 8.27 28.53 -16.89
CA MET A 174 7.48 27.48 -17.56
C MET A 174 6.00 27.83 -17.62
N ALA A 175 5.44 28.43 -16.56
CA ALA A 175 4.06 28.89 -16.52
C ALA A 175 3.79 30.07 -17.47
N ALA A 176 4.79 30.91 -17.74
CA ALA A 176 4.65 32.09 -18.61
C ALA A 176 4.24 31.76 -20.05
N ARG A 177 4.37 30.51 -20.49
CA ARG A 177 3.88 30.05 -21.81
C ARG A 177 2.37 30.23 -22.01
N ALA A 178 1.62 30.25 -20.91
CA ALA A 178 0.16 30.35 -20.91
C ALA A 178 -0.27 31.27 -19.76
N PRO A 179 0.00 32.58 -19.89
CA PRO A 179 -0.07 33.53 -18.78
C PRO A 179 -1.47 33.65 -18.18
N ASP A 180 -2.51 33.38 -18.98
CA ASP A 180 -3.91 33.50 -18.56
C ASP A 180 -4.33 32.47 -17.50
N TRP A 181 -3.65 31.31 -17.40
CA TRP A 181 -4.09 30.23 -16.50
C TRP A 181 -2.97 29.45 -15.82
N ALA A 182 -1.82 29.26 -16.46
CA ALA A 182 -0.76 28.39 -15.93
C ALA A 182 -0.16 28.89 -14.60
N PRO A 183 0.07 30.20 -14.37
CA PRO A 183 0.54 30.68 -13.07
C PRO A 183 -0.41 30.33 -11.91
N GLN A 184 -1.72 30.35 -12.14
CA GLN A 184 -2.70 29.97 -11.12
C GLN A 184 -2.67 28.47 -10.84
N VAL A 185 -2.49 27.63 -11.86
CA VAL A 185 -2.33 26.18 -11.69
C VAL A 185 -1.06 25.87 -10.88
N VAL A 186 0.06 26.53 -11.19
CA VAL A 186 1.31 26.38 -10.42
C VAL A 186 1.13 26.79 -8.97
N ALA A 187 0.50 27.95 -8.70
CA ALA A 187 0.23 28.38 -7.33
C ALA A 187 -0.66 27.39 -6.55
N ARG A 188 -1.67 26.81 -7.21
CA ARG A 188 -2.53 25.77 -6.59
C ARG A 188 -1.76 24.48 -6.32
N LEU A 189 -0.94 24.01 -7.26
CA LEU A 189 -0.08 22.85 -7.06
C LEU A 189 0.94 23.09 -5.96
N GLN A 190 1.55 24.28 -5.88
CA GLN A 190 2.48 24.64 -4.81
C GLN A 190 1.85 24.52 -3.42
N ALA A 191 0.56 24.88 -3.29
CA ALA A 191 -0.18 24.79 -2.03
C ALA A 191 -0.65 23.36 -1.71
N ALA A 192 -1.05 22.58 -2.72
CA ALA A 192 -1.66 21.27 -2.54
C ALA A 192 -0.66 20.11 -2.58
N ASP A 193 0.27 20.12 -3.53
CA ASP A 193 1.25 19.06 -3.77
C ASP A 193 2.49 19.63 -4.53
N PRO A 194 3.39 20.34 -3.82
CA PRO A 194 4.54 21.02 -4.44
C PRO A 194 5.54 20.06 -5.08
N ALA A 195 5.47 18.76 -4.78
CA ALA A 195 6.33 17.75 -5.38
C ALA A 195 6.15 17.66 -6.90
N TRP A 196 4.98 17.98 -7.43
CA TRP A 196 4.74 18.05 -8.89
C TRP A 196 5.45 19.19 -9.60
N LEU A 197 5.93 20.18 -8.86
CA LEU A 197 6.68 21.31 -9.38
C LEU A 197 8.19 21.05 -9.36
N GLN A 198 8.64 19.93 -8.77
CA GLN A 198 10.05 19.69 -8.56
C GLN A 198 10.83 19.46 -9.84
N THR A 199 10.24 18.88 -10.89
CA THR A 199 10.98 18.59 -12.12
C THR A 199 10.34 19.27 -13.32
N PRO A 200 11.14 19.66 -14.33
CA PRO A 200 10.61 20.12 -15.61
C PRO A 200 9.64 19.11 -16.24
N PHE A 201 9.82 17.81 -15.96
CA PHE A 201 8.92 16.77 -16.47
C PHE A 201 7.52 16.87 -15.90
N LEU A 202 7.42 16.89 -14.58
CA LEU A 202 6.15 16.81 -13.88
C LEU A 202 5.34 18.11 -14.05
N LEU A 203 6.01 19.26 -14.00
CA LEU A 203 5.36 20.54 -14.28
C LEU A 203 4.87 20.60 -15.73
N GLU A 204 5.69 20.18 -16.70
CA GLU A 204 5.27 20.23 -18.10
C GLU A 204 4.09 19.29 -18.41
N LEU A 205 4.10 18.11 -17.78
CA LEU A 205 3.03 17.12 -17.90
C LEU A 205 1.72 17.65 -17.31
N THR A 206 1.74 18.20 -16.09
CA THR A 206 0.54 18.78 -15.47
C THR A 206 -0.02 19.94 -16.29
N LEU A 207 0.83 20.84 -16.80
CA LEU A 207 0.39 21.91 -17.69
C LEU A 207 -0.17 21.36 -19.02
N GLN A 208 0.33 20.23 -19.54
CA GLN A 208 -0.24 19.56 -20.72
C GLN A 208 -1.66 19.05 -20.48
N MET A 209 -1.87 18.44 -19.31
CA MET A 209 -3.16 17.89 -18.93
C MET A 209 -4.19 19.02 -18.84
N CYS A 210 -3.83 20.15 -18.21
CA CYS A 210 -4.65 21.36 -18.17
C CYS A 210 -4.92 22.01 -19.53
N GLU A 211 -4.01 21.87 -20.49
CA GLU A 211 -4.22 22.35 -21.86
C GLU A 211 -5.20 21.46 -22.61
N SER A 212 -5.06 20.14 -22.45
CA SER A 212 -5.90 19.14 -23.11
C SER A 212 -7.31 19.07 -22.51
N ASP A 213 -7.41 19.23 -21.19
CA ASP A 213 -8.65 19.29 -20.43
C ASP A 213 -8.64 20.50 -19.48
N PRO A 214 -9.29 21.61 -19.88
CA PRO A 214 -9.39 22.81 -19.06
C PRO A 214 -10.06 22.62 -17.69
N ALA A 215 -10.90 21.59 -17.50
CA ALA A 215 -11.59 21.36 -16.22
C ALA A 215 -10.59 21.01 -15.10
N LEU A 216 -9.48 20.36 -15.44
CA LEU A 216 -8.43 19.97 -14.50
C LEU A 216 -7.73 21.17 -13.82
N ARG A 217 -7.86 22.39 -14.36
CA ARG A 217 -7.22 23.60 -13.80
C ARG A 217 -7.77 24.02 -12.44
N ALA A 218 -8.98 23.56 -12.11
CA ALA A 218 -9.69 23.96 -10.89
C ALA A 218 -9.42 23.04 -9.69
N ASP A 219 -9.02 21.78 -9.94
CA ASP A 219 -8.87 20.75 -8.91
C ASP A 219 -7.47 20.09 -8.99
N PRO A 220 -6.53 20.50 -8.11
CA PRO A 220 -5.19 19.92 -8.05
C PRO A 220 -5.16 18.41 -7.80
N ALA A 221 -6.10 17.86 -7.02
CA ALA A 221 -6.13 16.43 -6.72
C ALA A 221 -6.47 15.63 -7.99
N THR A 222 -7.52 16.05 -8.71
CA THR A 222 -7.88 15.42 -9.99
C THR A 222 -6.79 15.62 -11.04
N LEU A 223 -6.16 16.80 -11.11
CA LEU A 223 -5.04 17.07 -12.03
C LEU A 223 -3.85 16.15 -11.78
N THR A 224 -3.38 16.05 -10.55
CA THR A 224 -2.21 15.21 -10.22
C THR A 224 -2.50 13.74 -10.41
N ARG A 225 -3.73 13.26 -10.18
CA ARG A 225 -4.16 11.90 -10.54
C ARG A 225 -4.08 11.65 -12.04
N ALA A 226 -4.67 12.53 -12.86
CA ALA A 226 -4.62 12.41 -14.31
C ALA A 226 -3.17 12.48 -14.84
N ALA A 227 -2.34 13.36 -14.27
CA ALA A 227 -0.93 13.45 -14.62
C ALA A 227 -0.14 12.18 -14.24
N TYR A 228 -0.43 11.57 -13.08
CA TYR A 228 0.17 10.29 -12.70
C TYR A 228 -0.19 9.18 -13.67
N GLU A 229 -1.47 9.05 -14.03
CA GLU A 229 -1.94 8.06 -15.00
C GLU A 229 -1.27 8.23 -16.37
N GLU A 230 -1.18 9.45 -16.89
CA GLU A 230 -0.49 9.74 -18.15
C GLU A 230 1.03 9.44 -18.03
N ALA A 231 1.65 9.75 -16.89
CA ALA A 231 3.07 9.47 -16.63
C ALA A 231 3.36 7.95 -16.68
N ILE A 232 2.54 7.12 -16.04
CA ILE A 232 2.79 5.67 -16.00
C ILE A 232 2.37 4.99 -17.30
N THR A 233 1.25 5.36 -17.92
CA THR A 233 0.68 4.63 -19.06
C THR A 233 1.33 5.01 -20.39
N ARG A 234 1.35 6.30 -20.71
CA ARG A 234 1.87 6.78 -22.00
C ARG A 234 3.37 6.99 -21.96
N HIS A 235 3.87 7.47 -20.83
CA HIS A 235 5.27 7.78 -20.70
C HIS A 235 6.07 6.66 -20.06
N ALA A 236 5.49 5.57 -19.53
CA ALA A 236 6.26 4.50 -18.88
C ALA A 236 7.26 5.03 -17.85
N TYR A 237 6.86 6.09 -17.11
CA TYR A 237 7.75 6.83 -16.22
C TYR A 237 8.42 5.91 -15.20
N ILE A 238 7.65 5.02 -14.56
CA ILE A 238 8.19 4.07 -13.58
C ILE A 238 9.20 3.11 -14.20
N ASP A 239 8.89 2.51 -15.34
CA ASP A 239 9.83 1.61 -16.02
C ASP A 239 11.14 2.30 -16.31
N GLN A 240 11.11 3.59 -16.67
CA GLN A 240 12.34 4.33 -16.94
C GLN A 240 13.06 4.88 -15.74
N TRP A 241 12.35 5.61 -14.89
CA TRP A 241 12.95 6.31 -13.77
C TRP A 241 13.30 5.36 -12.66
N PHE A 242 12.41 4.41 -12.36
CA PHE A 242 12.60 3.46 -11.27
C PHE A 242 13.34 2.20 -11.73
N HIS A 243 12.75 1.42 -12.63
CA HIS A 243 13.30 0.10 -12.99
C HIS A 243 14.57 0.19 -13.84
N ASN A 244 14.60 1.06 -14.85
CA ASN A 244 15.75 1.16 -15.75
C ASN A 244 16.77 2.23 -15.35
N GLY A 245 16.35 3.25 -14.60
CA GLY A 245 17.13 4.46 -14.30
C GLY A 245 17.75 4.48 -12.90
N LEU A 246 17.27 3.62 -11.99
CA LEU A 246 17.95 3.34 -10.74
C LEU A 246 18.81 2.08 -10.88
N ALA A 247 19.91 2.02 -10.13
CA ALA A 247 20.58 0.76 -9.88
C ALA A 247 19.75 -0.08 -8.89
N THR A 248 19.89 -1.41 -8.95
CA THR A 248 19.23 -2.35 -8.04
C THR A 248 19.41 -1.97 -6.57
N ARG A 249 20.61 -1.53 -6.18
CA ARG A 249 20.91 -1.07 -4.82
C ARG A 249 20.09 0.16 -4.38
N HIS A 250 19.78 1.09 -5.30
CA HIS A 250 19.00 2.28 -4.96
C HIS A 250 17.50 1.94 -4.84
N ARG A 251 16.99 1.04 -5.70
CA ARG A 251 15.62 0.53 -5.55
C ARG A 251 15.46 -0.25 -4.25
N ALA A 252 16.43 -1.12 -3.94
CA ALA A 252 16.47 -1.85 -2.69
C ALA A 252 16.49 -0.89 -1.49
N ALA A 253 17.30 0.17 -1.53
CA ALA A 253 17.34 1.18 -0.46
C ALA A 253 15.99 1.91 -0.26
N LEU A 254 15.29 2.27 -1.35
CA LEU A 254 13.95 2.88 -1.28
C LEU A 254 12.92 1.93 -0.65
N ARG A 255 13.00 0.63 -0.97
CA ARG A 255 12.16 -0.41 -0.34
C ARG A 255 12.57 -0.68 1.10
N GLU A 256 13.85 -0.62 1.41
CA GLU A 256 14.37 -0.85 2.76
C GLU A 256 13.89 0.22 3.73
N GLU A 257 13.95 1.47 3.27
CA GLU A 257 13.57 2.63 4.06
C GLU A 257 12.08 2.63 4.44
N ARG A 258 11.16 2.33 3.52
CA ARG A 258 9.72 2.24 3.84
C ARG A 258 9.44 1.20 4.93
N TRP A 259 10.14 0.06 4.91
CA TRP A 259 9.95 -1.01 5.88
C TRP A 259 10.55 -0.65 7.23
N ARG A 260 11.69 0.03 7.21
CA ARG A 260 12.33 0.60 8.41
C ARG A 260 11.44 1.62 9.10
N GLU A 261 10.83 2.54 8.36
CA GLU A 261 9.89 3.53 8.88
C GLU A 261 8.63 2.89 9.45
N ALA A 262 8.18 1.79 8.84
CA ALA A 262 7.10 0.95 9.37
C ALA A 262 7.49 0.14 10.63
N GLY A 263 8.74 0.22 11.10
CA GLY A 263 9.20 -0.45 12.31
C GLY A 263 9.70 -1.89 12.12
N LEU A 264 10.05 -2.29 10.89
CA LEU A 264 10.80 -3.53 10.66
C LEU A 264 12.31 -3.29 10.77
N PRO A 265 13.06 -4.21 11.39
CA PRO A 265 14.50 -4.13 11.42
C PRO A 265 15.06 -4.32 10.01
N GLN A 266 15.79 -3.34 9.50
CA GLN A 266 16.44 -3.36 8.19
C GLN A 266 17.87 -2.80 8.34
N ARG A 267 18.77 -3.11 7.39
CA ARG A 267 20.16 -2.65 7.47
C ARG A 267 20.20 -1.13 7.24
N ALA A 268 20.96 -0.42 8.07
CA ALA A 268 21.13 1.01 7.89
C ALA A 268 22.03 1.26 6.67
N GLY A 269 21.44 1.72 5.56
CA GLY A 269 22.14 1.99 4.29
C GLY A 269 21.74 3.30 3.60
N GLY A 270 21.07 4.21 4.31
CA GLY A 270 20.55 5.45 3.71
C GLY A 270 21.67 6.31 3.09
N SER A 271 21.46 6.75 1.85
CA SER A 271 22.29 7.77 1.19
C SER A 271 21.44 9.00 0.88
N ALA A 272 22.06 10.18 0.83
CA ALA A 272 21.38 11.43 0.48
C ALA A 272 20.71 11.40 -0.92
N ASP A 273 21.05 10.43 -1.77
CA ASP A 273 20.40 10.23 -3.07
C ASP A 273 19.00 9.61 -2.94
N VAL A 274 18.73 8.87 -1.86
CA VAL A 274 17.43 8.22 -1.61
C VAL A 274 16.38 9.27 -1.21
N ASP A 275 16.73 10.22 -0.33
CA ASP A 275 15.81 11.28 0.10
C ASP A 275 15.27 12.09 -1.09
N ARG A 276 16.14 12.40 -2.05
CA ARG A 276 15.73 13.10 -3.29
C ARG A 276 14.78 12.28 -4.14
N LEU A 277 14.98 10.96 -4.19
CA LEU A 277 14.10 10.05 -4.93
C LEU A 277 12.73 9.89 -4.27
N ARG A 278 12.68 9.98 -2.94
CA ARG A 278 11.43 9.96 -2.17
C ARG A 278 10.58 11.20 -2.35
N ALA A 279 11.15 12.29 -2.84
CA ALA A 279 10.43 13.52 -3.11
C ALA A 279 9.69 13.49 -4.47
N ASP A 280 9.98 12.51 -5.35
CA ASP A 280 9.32 12.36 -6.65
C ASP A 280 7.88 11.84 -6.46
N PRO A 281 6.85 12.61 -6.84
CA PRO A 281 5.45 12.26 -6.57
C PRO A 281 4.96 11.05 -7.37
N VAL A 282 5.58 10.73 -8.52
CA VAL A 282 5.22 9.54 -9.31
C VAL A 282 5.81 8.30 -8.65
N LEU A 283 7.06 8.39 -8.15
CA LEU A 283 7.66 7.32 -7.35
C LEU A 283 6.90 7.10 -6.04
N VAL A 284 6.56 8.17 -5.31
CA VAL A 284 5.77 8.07 -4.05
C VAL A 284 4.46 7.33 -4.29
N ARG A 285 3.76 7.57 -5.40
CA ARG A 285 2.52 6.84 -5.71
C ARG A 285 2.74 5.41 -6.18
N HIS A 286 3.84 5.12 -6.86
CA HIS A 286 4.19 3.75 -7.27
C HIS A 286 4.68 2.90 -6.09
N LEU A 287 5.37 3.55 -5.16
CA LEU A 287 5.94 3.03 -3.95
C LEU A 287 5.39 3.84 -2.77
N PRO A 288 4.10 3.69 -2.44
CA PRO A 288 3.50 4.41 -1.31
C PRO A 288 4.10 3.95 0.02
N GLU A 289 3.80 4.70 1.07
CA GLU A 289 4.10 4.33 2.44
C GLU A 289 3.46 2.99 2.81
N VAL A 290 4.00 2.34 3.84
CA VAL A 290 3.49 1.06 4.32
C VAL A 290 2.26 1.29 5.18
N LEU A 291 1.12 0.74 4.74
CA LEU A 291 -0.12 0.79 5.50
C LEU A 291 -0.02 -0.17 6.70
N ARG A 292 -0.03 0.41 7.91
CA ARG A 292 -0.10 -0.30 9.20
C ARG A 292 -1.54 -0.57 9.61
N VAL A 293 -1.84 -1.83 9.89
CA VAL A 293 -3.13 -2.28 10.40
C VAL A 293 -2.91 -3.04 11.70
N HIS A 294 -3.66 -2.73 12.75
CA HIS A 294 -3.72 -3.59 13.93
C HIS A 294 -4.96 -4.48 13.85
N HIS A 295 -4.80 -5.76 14.10
CA HIS A 295 -5.87 -6.73 14.28
C HIS A 295 -5.95 -7.09 15.76
N VAL A 296 -7.06 -6.72 16.38
CA VAL A 296 -7.38 -6.95 17.80
C VAL A 296 -8.60 -7.87 17.89
N SER A 297 -8.73 -8.65 18.96
CA SER A 297 -9.92 -9.45 19.24
C SER A 297 -10.10 -9.61 20.74
N ASP A 298 -11.29 -10.04 21.15
CA ASP A 298 -11.57 -10.56 22.48
C ASP A 298 -11.22 -9.51 23.55
N LEU A 299 -11.94 -8.38 23.46
CA LEU A 299 -11.78 -7.21 24.33
C LEU A 299 -12.52 -7.41 25.65
N HIS A 300 -13.66 -8.12 25.61
CA HIS A 300 -14.53 -8.47 26.74
C HIS A 300 -14.82 -7.30 27.70
N HIS A 301 -15.15 -6.11 27.16
CA HIS A 301 -15.54 -4.99 28.01
C HIS A 301 -16.68 -5.37 28.96
N GLY A 302 -16.51 -5.02 30.24
CA GLY A 302 -17.46 -5.30 31.30
C GLY A 302 -17.24 -6.62 32.05
N GLY A 303 -16.41 -7.52 31.53
CA GLY A 303 -15.96 -8.70 32.26
C GLY A 303 -14.74 -8.41 33.13
N ASP A 304 -14.38 -9.37 33.98
CA ASP A 304 -13.11 -9.32 34.66
C ASP A 304 -11.96 -9.50 33.65
N LEU A 305 -10.95 -8.62 33.73
CA LEU A 305 -9.81 -8.62 32.81
C LEU A 305 -8.57 -9.10 33.56
N ARG A 306 -7.73 -9.92 32.90
CA ARG A 306 -6.47 -10.38 33.50
C ARG A 306 -5.59 -9.20 33.88
N ALA A 307 -5.40 -8.97 35.18
CA ALA A 307 -4.38 -8.07 35.66
C ALA A 307 -3.01 -8.64 35.30
N ASN A 308 -2.20 -7.87 34.58
CA ASN A 308 -0.87 -8.31 34.14
C ASN A 308 0.15 -8.41 35.29
N VAL A 309 -0.21 -7.91 36.48
CA VAL A 309 0.61 -7.93 37.69
C VAL A 309 -0.26 -8.40 38.85
N ASP A 310 0.14 -9.52 39.47
CA ASP A 310 -0.42 -10.01 40.73
C ASP A 310 0.12 -9.17 41.90
N ALA A 311 -0.52 -8.02 42.13
CA ALA A 311 -0.12 -7.05 43.14
C ALA A 311 -0.55 -7.48 44.55
N LYS A 312 0.28 -8.31 45.21
CA LYS A 312 0.03 -8.76 46.59
C LYS A 312 0.24 -7.69 47.65
N ASP A 313 1.07 -6.67 47.35
CA ASP A 313 1.30 -5.53 48.24
C ASP A 313 0.28 -4.43 47.97
N THR A 314 -0.69 -4.31 48.89
CA THR A 314 -1.80 -3.35 48.80
C THR A 314 -1.45 -1.94 49.30
N THR A 315 -0.22 -1.73 49.79
CA THR A 315 0.24 -0.39 50.21
C THR A 315 0.29 0.58 49.01
N GLU A 316 0.38 1.89 49.26
CA GLU A 316 0.55 2.87 48.19
C GLU A 316 1.85 2.64 47.39
N ALA A 317 2.93 2.25 48.08
CA ALA A 317 4.18 1.89 47.43
C ALA A 317 4.06 0.62 46.59
N GLY A 318 3.39 -0.42 47.12
CA GLY A 318 3.09 -1.65 46.40
C GLY A 318 2.23 -1.43 45.15
N ARG A 319 1.17 -0.62 45.26
CA ARG A 319 0.34 -0.21 44.12
C ARG A 319 1.11 0.60 43.08
N ARG A 320 1.93 1.58 43.49
CA ARG A 320 2.81 2.31 42.56
C ARG A 320 3.82 1.41 41.88
N LEU A 321 4.43 0.46 42.60
CA LEU A 321 5.35 -0.51 42.02
C LEU A 321 4.64 -1.46 41.06
N ALA A 322 3.40 -1.87 41.38
CA ALA A 322 2.58 -2.68 40.52
C ALA A 322 2.21 -1.92 39.24
N GLU A 323 1.74 -0.67 39.35
CA GLU A 323 1.48 0.22 38.21
C GLU A 323 2.73 0.41 37.33
N LEU A 324 3.90 0.69 37.95
CA LEU A 324 5.18 0.77 37.25
C LEU A 324 5.60 -0.56 36.59
N ALA A 325 5.17 -1.69 37.14
CA ALA A 325 5.38 -3.02 36.58
C ALA A 325 4.31 -3.43 35.54
N GLY A 326 3.35 -2.56 35.23
CA GLY A 326 2.31 -2.79 34.24
C GLY A 326 0.95 -3.27 34.80
N ALA A 327 0.68 -3.05 36.09
CA ALA A 327 -0.65 -3.26 36.65
C ALA A 327 -1.65 -2.26 36.04
N GLY A 328 -2.84 -2.74 35.70
CA GLY A 328 -3.87 -1.96 35.02
C GLY A 328 -4.60 -2.79 33.97
N SER A 329 -5.61 -2.20 33.34
CA SER A 329 -6.34 -2.85 32.25
C SER A 329 -5.44 -3.02 31.02
N PRO A 330 -5.33 -4.24 30.44
CA PRO A 330 -4.64 -4.46 29.16
C PRO A 330 -5.14 -3.53 28.04
N LEU A 331 -6.43 -3.22 28.03
CA LEU A 331 -7.08 -2.33 27.07
C LEU A 331 -6.59 -0.89 27.19
N ALA A 332 -6.40 -0.39 28.43
CA ALA A 332 -5.84 0.94 28.67
C ALA A 332 -4.34 0.99 28.30
N SER A 333 -3.58 -0.06 28.67
CA SER A 333 -2.17 -0.17 28.28
C SER A 333 -1.98 -0.20 26.77
N TYR A 334 -2.89 -0.84 26.03
CA TYR A 334 -2.88 -0.82 24.57
C TYR A 334 -3.10 0.58 24.00
N LEU A 335 -4.06 1.35 24.54
CA LEU A 335 -4.28 2.74 24.10
C LEU A 335 -3.03 3.61 24.33
N ASP A 336 -2.41 3.50 25.50
CA ASP A 336 -1.19 4.23 25.83
C ASP A 336 -0.02 3.81 24.93
N HIS A 337 0.08 2.53 24.61
CA HIS A 337 1.02 2.02 23.62
C HIS A 337 0.80 2.62 22.24
N VAL A 338 -0.44 2.60 21.74
CA VAL A 338 -0.78 3.18 20.43
C VAL A 338 -0.44 4.67 20.38
N ARG A 339 -0.73 5.43 21.44
CA ARG A 339 -0.29 6.84 21.56
C ARG A 339 1.23 6.97 21.53
N GLY A 340 1.93 6.11 22.25
CA GLY A 340 3.39 6.08 22.32
C GLY A 340 4.06 5.75 20.98
N LEU A 341 3.36 5.09 20.05
CA LEU A 341 3.87 4.84 18.70
C LEU A 341 3.97 6.12 17.86
N GLY A 342 3.15 7.15 18.13
CA GLY A 342 3.15 8.43 17.41
C GLY A 342 2.89 8.23 15.91
N VAL A 343 3.81 8.71 15.06
CA VAL A 343 3.72 8.51 13.60
C VAL A 343 3.73 7.03 13.19
N ARG A 344 4.14 6.09 14.07
CA ARG A 344 4.09 4.65 13.81
C ARG A 344 2.81 3.98 14.31
N ALA A 345 1.86 4.73 14.85
CA ALA A 345 0.55 4.20 15.19
C ALA A 345 -0.11 3.53 13.95
N PRO A 346 -1.01 2.56 14.15
CA PRO A 346 -1.78 1.98 13.07
C PRO A 346 -2.59 3.07 12.35
N HIS A 347 -2.77 2.89 11.05
CA HIS A 347 -3.71 3.70 10.29
C HIS A 347 -5.11 3.07 10.30
N LEU A 348 -5.20 1.74 10.40
CA LEU A 348 -6.45 1.01 10.45
C LEU A 348 -6.45 0.03 11.62
N VAL A 349 -7.63 -0.22 12.20
CA VAL A 349 -7.85 -1.27 13.19
C VAL A 349 -8.99 -2.17 12.72
N ILE A 350 -8.78 -3.47 12.78
CA ILE A 350 -9.80 -4.49 12.53
C ILE A 350 -10.01 -5.24 13.85
N ALA A 351 -11.21 -5.11 14.43
CA ALA A 351 -11.60 -5.84 15.64
C ALA A 351 -12.52 -7.01 15.28
N THR A 352 -12.11 -8.23 15.62
CA THR A 352 -12.73 -9.48 15.16
C THR A 352 -13.60 -10.16 16.21
N GLY A 353 -14.39 -9.40 16.94
CA GLY A 353 -15.43 -9.92 17.84
C GLY A 353 -15.07 -9.89 19.32
N ASP A 354 -16.07 -10.27 20.12
CA ASP A 354 -16.10 -10.23 21.58
C ASP A 354 -15.65 -8.87 22.11
N LEU A 355 -16.32 -7.83 21.60
CA LEU A 355 -16.08 -6.45 22.02
C LEU A 355 -16.54 -6.25 23.47
N VAL A 356 -17.61 -6.94 23.87
CA VAL A 356 -18.14 -6.93 25.23
C VAL A 356 -18.15 -8.34 25.82
N ASN A 357 -18.23 -8.44 27.14
CA ASN A 357 -18.40 -9.74 27.81
C ASN A 357 -19.83 -10.29 27.64
N ARG A 358 -20.82 -9.39 27.53
CA ARG A 358 -22.23 -9.68 27.26
C ARG A 358 -22.93 -8.45 26.70
N PRO A 359 -24.04 -8.62 25.95
CA PRO A 359 -24.69 -7.52 25.20
C PRO A 359 -25.56 -6.61 26.09
N THR A 360 -24.93 -5.90 27.03
CA THR A 360 -25.60 -4.89 27.87
C THR A 360 -25.24 -3.48 27.42
N ASP A 361 -26.17 -2.53 27.55
CA ASP A 361 -25.92 -1.13 27.17
C ASP A 361 -24.77 -0.48 27.96
N ALA A 362 -24.52 -0.93 29.19
CA ALA A 362 -23.39 -0.45 29.98
C ALA A 362 -22.05 -0.87 29.35
N PHE A 363 -21.91 -2.15 28.98
CA PHE A 363 -20.69 -2.68 28.39
C PHE A 363 -20.48 -2.15 26.97
N GLY A 364 -21.56 -2.04 26.19
CA GLY A 364 -21.54 -1.40 24.88
C GLY A 364 -21.04 0.06 24.94
N ARG A 365 -21.48 0.83 25.95
CA ARG A 365 -20.96 2.20 26.16
C ARG A 365 -19.47 2.22 26.50
N GLN A 366 -18.98 1.29 27.32
CA GLN A 366 -17.56 1.19 27.65
C GLN A 366 -16.73 0.89 26.39
N ALA A 367 -17.14 -0.12 25.61
CA ALA A 367 -16.50 -0.49 24.36
C ALA A 367 -16.51 0.66 23.34
N LEU A 368 -17.65 1.35 23.15
CA LEU A 368 -17.73 2.51 22.26
C LEU A 368 -16.81 3.65 22.68
N ASN A 369 -16.73 3.95 23.98
CA ASN A 369 -15.83 4.98 24.47
C ASN A 369 -14.37 4.62 24.18
N TRP A 370 -13.99 3.36 24.42
CA TRP A 370 -12.66 2.85 24.11
C TRP A 370 -12.34 2.89 22.61
N LEU A 371 -13.28 2.49 21.74
CA LEU A 371 -13.12 2.53 20.28
C LEU A 371 -12.99 3.97 19.75
N ARG A 372 -13.74 4.92 20.31
CA ARG A 372 -13.62 6.35 19.97
C ARG A 372 -12.26 6.89 20.40
N GLU A 373 -11.82 6.54 21.59
CA GLU A 373 -10.51 6.92 22.11
C GLU A 373 -9.38 6.35 21.23
N LEU A 374 -9.45 5.06 20.88
CA LEU A 374 -8.54 4.42 19.93
C LEU A 374 -8.52 5.15 18.59
N GLY A 375 -9.70 5.51 18.06
CA GLY A 375 -9.84 6.25 16.81
C GLY A 375 -9.06 7.57 16.79
N THR A 376 -8.95 8.26 17.94
CA THR A 376 -8.16 9.50 18.05
C THR A 376 -6.64 9.28 18.13
N CYS A 377 -6.22 8.03 18.34
CA CYS A 377 -4.81 7.65 18.44
C CYS A 377 -4.24 7.10 17.11
N LEU A 378 -5.06 6.94 16.07
CA LEU A 378 -4.65 6.40 14.78
C LEU A 378 -3.87 7.45 13.96
N ALA A 379 -2.86 6.99 13.22
CA ALA A 379 -2.08 7.86 12.34
C ALA A 379 -2.79 8.08 10.98
N ASP A 380 -2.50 9.21 10.36
CA ASP A 380 -2.89 9.47 8.97
C ASP A 380 -2.06 8.64 7.98
N HIS A 381 -2.64 8.38 6.81
CA HIS A 381 -1.94 7.73 5.70
C HIS A 381 -2.36 8.37 4.37
N PRO A 382 -1.42 8.65 3.44
CA PRO A 382 -1.74 9.35 2.19
C PRO A 382 -2.69 8.56 1.27
N ASP A 383 -2.65 7.23 1.31
CA ASP A 383 -3.56 6.37 0.54
C ASP A 383 -4.89 6.08 1.26
N LEU A 384 -5.21 6.80 2.34
CA LEU A 384 -6.50 6.68 3.02
C LEU A 384 -7.20 8.05 3.07
N ARG A 385 -8.45 8.10 2.64
CA ARG A 385 -9.25 9.34 2.63
C ARG A 385 -9.62 9.75 4.05
N ALA A 386 -9.98 11.02 4.23
CA ALA A 386 -10.35 11.55 5.54
C ALA A 386 -11.65 10.94 6.09
N ASP A 387 -12.57 10.53 5.21
CA ASP A 387 -13.86 9.91 5.52
C ASP A 387 -13.83 8.38 5.49
N ASP A 388 -12.70 7.78 5.08
CA ASP A 388 -12.54 6.33 5.10
C ASP A 388 -12.59 5.81 6.55
N PRO A 389 -13.43 4.81 6.86
CA PRO A 389 -13.54 4.28 8.21
C PRO A 389 -12.19 3.67 8.65
N ARG A 390 -11.72 4.11 9.82
CA ARG A 390 -10.42 3.70 10.37
C ARG A 390 -10.48 2.51 11.32
N VAL A 391 -11.68 2.18 11.80
CA VAL A 391 -11.95 1.06 12.69
C VAL A 391 -13.06 0.22 12.07
N LEU A 392 -12.80 -1.07 11.86
CA LEU A 392 -13.74 -2.04 11.29
C LEU A 392 -14.05 -3.10 12.34
N LEU A 393 -15.31 -3.50 12.45
CA LEU A 393 -15.77 -4.44 13.46
C LEU A 393 -16.39 -5.68 12.83
N VAL A 394 -16.22 -6.81 13.49
CA VAL A 394 -17.07 -8.00 13.38
C VAL A 394 -17.53 -8.35 14.79
N GLY A 395 -18.77 -8.80 14.95
CA GLY A 395 -19.27 -9.29 16.23
C GLY A 395 -18.85 -10.74 16.47
N GLY A 396 -18.51 -11.06 17.72
CA GLY A 396 -18.28 -12.42 18.21
C GLY A 396 -19.49 -13.01 18.90
N ASN A 397 -19.33 -14.15 19.53
CA ASN A 397 -20.41 -14.86 20.23
C ASN A 397 -20.86 -14.13 21.52
N HIS A 398 -20.00 -13.34 22.17
CA HIS A 398 -20.41 -12.51 23.33
C HIS A 398 -21.13 -11.22 22.94
N ASP A 399 -21.08 -10.86 21.66
CA ASP A 399 -21.70 -9.65 21.13
C ASP A 399 -23.18 -9.87 20.72
N VAL A 400 -23.68 -11.11 20.83
CA VAL A 400 -25.04 -11.53 20.43
C VAL A 400 -25.95 -11.68 21.65
N SER A 401 -27.22 -11.31 21.51
CA SER A 401 -28.24 -11.49 22.56
C SER A 401 -28.69 -12.96 22.69
N TRP A 402 -28.11 -13.65 23.66
CA TRP A 402 -28.44 -15.04 24.00
C TRP A 402 -29.89 -15.24 24.47
N GLU A 403 -30.51 -14.24 25.10
CA GLU A 403 -31.95 -14.24 25.41
C GLU A 403 -32.83 -14.47 24.17
N ARG A 404 -32.32 -14.07 22.99
CA ARG A 404 -33.00 -14.14 21.70
C ARG A 404 -32.48 -15.26 20.80
N CYS A 405 -31.65 -16.18 21.29
CA CYS A 405 -31.08 -17.27 20.47
C CYS A 405 -32.16 -18.20 19.83
N LEU A 406 -33.36 -18.26 20.43
CA LEU A 406 -34.51 -19.04 19.96
C LEU A 406 -35.68 -18.17 19.44
N ASP A 407 -35.43 -16.89 19.15
CA ASP A 407 -36.44 -16.01 18.55
C ASP A 407 -36.85 -16.53 17.15
N PRO A 408 -38.15 -16.49 16.78
CA PRO A 408 -38.59 -16.83 15.43
C PRO A 408 -37.93 -15.98 14.32
N ASP A 409 -37.46 -14.78 14.65
CA ASP A 409 -36.63 -13.95 13.79
C ASP A 409 -35.14 -14.10 14.15
N PRO A 410 -34.34 -14.84 13.36
CA PRO A 410 -32.91 -15.02 13.61
C PRO A 410 -32.11 -13.71 13.63
N ALA A 411 -32.61 -12.62 13.03
CA ALA A 411 -31.94 -11.33 13.06
C ALA A 411 -32.06 -10.63 14.42
N ALA A 412 -33.09 -10.96 15.21
CA ALA A 412 -33.42 -10.28 16.46
C ALA A 412 -32.29 -10.33 17.50
N ARG A 413 -31.48 -11.40 17.50
CA ARG A 413 -30.32 -11.58 18.39
C ARG A 413 -29.15 -10.65 18.06
N HIS A 414 -29.09 -10.14 16.82
CA HIS A 414 -28.03 -9.26 16.31
C HIS A 414 -28.38 -7.77 16.39
N GLU A 415 -29.64 -7.43 16.65
CA GLU A 415 -30.12 -6.03 16.71
C GLU A 415 -29.37 -5.19 17.76
N TRP A 416 -29.01 -5.79 18.89
CA TRP A 416 -28.28 -5.08 19.94
C TRP A 416 -26.92 -4.58 19.41
N PHE A 417 -26.12 -5.46 18.81
CA PHE A 417 -24.81 -5.13 18.26
C PHE A 417 -24.93 -4.07 17.17
N ALA A 418 -25.85 -4.28 16.22
CA ALA A 418 -26.08 -3.36 15.11
C ALA A 418 -26.49 -1.96 15.60
N ARG A 419 -27.34 -1.88 16.63
CA ARG A 419 -27.75 -0.60 17.22
C ARG A 419 -26.60 0.10 17.95
N VAL A 420 -25.86 -0.63 18.79
CA VAL A 420 -24.79 -0.07 19.63
C VAL A 420 -23.61 0.39 18.77
N PHE A 421 -23.17 -0.44 17.82
CA PHE A 421 -21.97 -0.20 17.02
C PHE A 421 -22.23 0.38 15.63
N ARG A 422 -23.44 0.90 15.36
CA ARG A 422 -23.87 1.48 14.07
C ARG A 422 -22.91 2.52 13.44
N GLU A 423 -22.07 3.16 14.26
CA GLU A 423 -21.10 4.18 13.82
C GLU A 423 -19.90 3.56 13.10
N TYR A 424 -19.69 2.25 13.25
CA TYR A 424 -18.56 1.51 12.70
C TYR A 424 -19.05 0.51 11.63
N PRO A 425 -18.33 0.33 10.52
CA PRO A 425 -18.67 -0.71 9.56
C PRO A 425 -18.59 -2.11 10.18
N HIS A 426 -19.66 -2.89 9.99
CA HIS A 426 -19.79 -4.27 10.44
C HIS A 426 -20.64 -5.10 9.45
N PRO A 427 -20.72 -6.44 9.56
CA PRO A 427 -21.43 -7.30 8.60
C PRO A 427 -22.95 -7.10 8.49
N ASP A 428 -23.58 -6.30 9.35
CA ASP A 428 -25.03 -6.04 9.37
C ASP A 428 -25.88 -7.34 9.52
N LEU A 429 -25.56 -8.17 10.52
CA LEU A 429 -26.27 -9.44 10.77
C LEU A 429 -27.75 -9.27 11.17
N ASP A 430 -28.16 -8.05 11.53
CA ASP A 430 -29.56 -7.66 11.75
C ASP A 430 -30.36 -7.55 10.44
N ARG A 431 -29.72 -7.74 9.27
CA ARG A 431 -30.34 -7.57 7.95
C ARG A 431 -30.34 -8.86 7.12
N PRO A 432 -31.25 -9.00 6.15
CA PRO A 432 -31.23 -10.11 5.20
C PRO A 432 -29.93 -10.19 4.40
N ASP A 433 -29.46 -11.42 4.08
CA ASP A 433 -28.18 -11.71 3.42
C ASP A 433 -27.82 -10.81 2.24
N LYS A 434 -28.80 -10.46 1.39
CA LYS A 434 -28.59 -9.64 0.18
C LYS A 434 -28.29 -8.17 0.49
N ASP A 435 -28.74 -7.68 1.64
CA ASP A 435 -28.66 -6.27 2.05
C ASP A 435 -27.48 -6.02 3.00
N ARG A 436 -26.79 -7.09 3.42
CA ARG A 436 -25.62 -7.03 4.30
C ARG A 436 -24.43 -6.38 3.64
N ARG A 437 -23.70 -5.57 4.43
CA ARG A 437 -22.37 -5.09 4.07
C ARG A 437 -21.39 -6.25 4.01
N LEU A 438 -20.78 -6.43 2.85
CA LEU A 438 -19.73 -7.43 2.66
C LEU A 438 -18.33 -6.80 2.65
N TYR A 439 -18.13 -5.72 1.89
CA TYR A 439 -16.82 -5.12 1.70
C TYR A 439 -16.74 -3.69 2.24
N VAL A 440 -15.59 -3.37 2.80
CA VAL A 440 -15.09 -1.99 2.95
C VAL A 440 -13.82 -1.87 2.11
N ALA A 441 -13.80 -0.93 1.17
CA ALA A 441 -12.72 -0.76 0.22
C ALA A 441 -11.93 0.53 0.48
N TYR A 442 -10.62 0.44 0.31
CA TYR A 442 -9.65 1.52 0.34
C TYR A 442 -8.94 1.55 -1.03
N PRO A 443 -9.55 2.19 -2.05
CA PRO A 443 -9.11 2.09 -3.44
C PRO A 443 -7.67 2.55 -3.65
N GLU A 444 -7.28 3.64 -3.00
CA GLU A 444 -5.95 4.22 -3.11
C GLU A 444 -4.90 3.30 -2.51
N ALA A 445 -5.19 2.58 -1.42
CA ALA A 445 -4.30 1.57 -0.84
C ALA A 445 -4.32 0.23 -1.63
N GLY A 446 -5.29 0.04 -2.53
CA GLY A 446 -5.57 -1.24 -3.16
C GLY A 446 -5.89 -2.32 -2.13
N LEU A 447 -6.63 -1.97 -1.06
CA LEU A 447 -7.03 -2.88 0.01
C LEU A 447 -8.56 -2.95 0.07
N ARG A 448 -9.12 -4.14 0.26
CA ARG A 448 -10.51 -4.29 0.69
C ARG A 448 -10.60 -5.34 1.79
N VAL A 449 -11.54 -5.13 2.70
CA VAL A 449 -11.78 -6.00 3.85
C VAL A 449 -13.19 -6.57 3.72
N ALA A 450 -13.30 -7.89 3.60
CA ALA A 450 -14.55 -8.62 3.70
C ALA A 450 -14.92 -8.78 5.18
N LEU A 451 -16.08 -8.26 5.58
CA LEU A 451 -16.60 -8.39 6.94
C LEU A 451 -17.60 -9.55 6.95
N LEU A 452 -17.23 -10.66 7.58
CA LEU A 452 -18.03 -11.88 7.62
C LEU A 452 -18.53 -12.11 9.04
N GLY A 453 -19.84 -12.15 9.23
CA GLY A 453 -20.42 -12.49 10.52
C GLY A 453 -20.40 -14.00 10.73
N SER A 454 -19.45 -14.48 11.52
CA SER A 454 -19.34 -15.90 11.87
C SER A 454 -20.15 -16.28 13.12
N ALA A 455 -20.66 -15.31 13.88
CA ALA A 455 -21.60 -15.54 14.98
C ALA A 455 -23.07 -15.59 14.49
N GLU A 456 -23.27 -15.82 13.18
CA GLU A 456 -24.57 -15.85 12.50
C GLU A 456 -25.62 -16.66 13.26
N SER A 457 -25.23 -17.87 13.65
CA SER A 457 -26.08 -18.83 14.32
C SER A 457 -26.37 -18.40 15.75
N GLY A 458 -25.43 -17.78 16.49
CA GLY A 458 -25.66 -17.33 17.87
C GLY A 458 -26.33 -18.43 18.71
N GLY A 459 -25.80 -19.65 18.59
CA GLY A 459 -26.35 -20.89 19.14
C GLY A 459 -27.69 -21.35 18.58
N GLU A 460 -28.00 -21.09 17.32
CA GLU A 460 -29.15 -21.70 16.64
C GLU A 460 -29.04 -23.24 16.66
N PRO A 461 -30.04 -23.97 17.19
CA PRO A 461 -29.94 -25.40 17.36
C PRO A 461 -29.96 -26.15 16.03
N ALA A 462 -28.96 -27.01 15.82
CA ALA A 462 -28.93 -27.91 14.66
C ALA A 462 -29.89 -29.11 14.82
N ARG A 463 -30.23 -29.49 16.06
CA ARG A 463 -31.08 -30.64 16.41
C ARG A 463 -32.09 -30.28 17.51
N ASP A 464 -33.16 -31.06 17.61
CA ASP A 464 -34.17 -30.92 18.68
C ASP A 464 -33.61 -31.12 20.10
N GLN A 465 -32.49 -31.85 20.23
CA GLN A 465 -31.79 -31.98 21.50
C GLN A 465 -31.07 -30.68 21.87
N ASP A 466 -30.35 -30.08 20.93
CA ASP A 466 -29.68 -28.79 21.11
C ASP A 466 -30.69 -27.70 21.45
N ARG A 467 -31.87 -27.74 20.81
CA ARG A 467 -32.97 -26.81 21.10
C ARG A 467 -33.47 -26.94 22.54
N ARG A 468 -33.57 -28.16 23.07
CA ARG A 468 -33.97 -28.38 24.48
C ARG A 468 -32.90 -27.87 25.44
N LEU A 469 -31.63 -28.19 25.18
CA LEU A 469 -30.51 -27.69 25.97
C LEU A 469 -30.48 -26.15 26.01
N LEU A 470 -30.62 -25.50 24.85
CA LEU A 470 -30.68 -24.03 24.79
C LEU A 470 -31.90 -23.45 25.52
N HIS A 471 -33.04 -24.14 25.49
CA HIS A 471 -34.19 -23.71 26.29
C HIS A 471 -33.88 -23.78 27.79
N GLU A 472 -33.25 -24.86 28.26
CA GLU A 472 -32.84 -25.04 29.66
C GLU A 472 -31.84 -23.95 30.08
N ILE A 473 -30.73 -23.78 29.33
CA ILE A 473 -29.70 -22.76 29.63
C ILE A 473 -30.31 -21.35 29.57
N ARG A 474 -31.23 -21.06 28.64
CA ARG A 474 -31.88 -19.76 28.54
C ARG A 474 -32.81 -19.48 29.72
N GLU A 475 -33.53 -20.48 30.22
CA GLU A 475 -34.37 -20.34 31.41
C GLU A 475 -33.52 -20.08 32.66
N GLU A 476 -32.41 -20.81 32.82
CA GLU A 476 -31.41 -20.58 33.88
C GLU A 476 -30.79 -19.18 33.76
N PHE A 477 -30.41 -18.75 32.55
CA PHE A 477 -29.85 -17.43 32.31
C PHE A 477 -30.84 -16.30 32.63
N ALA A 478 -32.10 -16.44 32.22
CA ALA A 478 -33.13 -15.46 32.54
C ALA A 478 -33.36 -15.35 34.05
N HIS A 479 -33.34 -16.48 34.76
CA HIS A 479 -33.42 -16.50 36.22
C HIS A 479 -32.23 -15.79 36.87
N ALA A 480 -31.01 -16.12 36.46
CA ALA A 480 -29.80 -15.51 37.00
C ALA A 480 -29.74 -13.99 36.80
N VAL A 481 -30.19 -13.52 35.64
CA VAL A 481 -30.27 -12.08 35.34
C VAL A 481 -31.37 -11.39 36.17
N ASP A 482 -32.53 -12.02 36.36
CA ASP A 482 -33.66 -11.43 37.11
C ASP A 482 -33.42 -11.41 38.63
N GLU A 483 -32.65 -12.35 39.18
CA GLU A 483 -32.36 -12.44 40.62
C GLU A 483 -31.11 -11.64 41.06
N ASP A 484 -30.49 -10.86 40.15
CA ASP A 484 -29.20 -10.19 40.37
C ASP A 484 -28.14 -11.19 40.93
N GLU A 485 -28.12 -12.43 40.39
CA GLU A 485 -27.17 -13.48 40.80
C GLU A 485 -25.71 -13.10 40.49
N ASP A 486 -24.78 -13.88 41.07
CA ASP A 486 -23.33 -13.65 40.96
C ASP A 486 -22.89 -13.59 39.49
N GLU A 487 -22.06 -12.61 39.11
CA GLU A 487 -21.58 -12.44 37.74
C GLU A 487 -20.82 -13.70 37.26
N ASP A 488 -20.20 -14.44 38.18
CA ASP A 488 -19.54 -15.72 37.93
C ASP A 488 -20.52 -16.79 37.39
N GLU A 489 -21.76 -16.83 37.89
CA GLU A 489 -22.79 -17.77 37.46
C GLU A 489 -23.29 -17.43 36.05
N ILE A 490 -23.55 -16.13 35.81
CA ILE A 490 -23.91 -15.63 34.47
C ILE A 490 -22.78 -15.93 33.47
N CYS A 491 -21.52 -15.72 33.85
CA CYS A 491 -20.37 -16.03 33.00
C CYS A 491 -20.27 -17.54 32.69
N SER A 492 -20.53 -18.39 33.68
CA SER A 492 -20.56 -19.85 33.47
C SER A 492 -21.65 -20.26 32.49
N LEU A 493 -22.85 -19.67 32.56
CA LEU A 493 -23.95 -19.95 31.65
C LEU A 493 -23.65 -19.47 30.22
N ILE A 494 -22.99 -18.31 30.06
CA ILE A 494 -22.54 -17.83 28.75
C ILE A 494 -21.54 -18.82 28.13
N GLN A 495 -20.58 -19.34 28.90
CA GLN A 495 -19.65 -20.37 28.41
C GLN A 495 -20.35 -21.64 27.92
N ASP A 496 -21.49 -22.00 28.51
CA ASP A 496 -22.28 -23.14 28.04
C ASP A 496 -23.01 -22.83 26.71
N PHE A 497 -23.43 -21.58 26.49
CA PHE A 497 -23.90 -21.12 25.17
C PHE A 497 -22.78 -21.11 24.11
N GLU A 498 -21.57 -20.70 24.45
CA GLU A 498 -20.42 -20.66 23.53
C GLU A 498 -20.15 -22.04 22.91
N ARG A 499 -20.20 -23.10 23.75
CA ARG A 499 -19.96 -24.48 23.33
C ARG A 499 -20.92 -24.99 22.25
N VAL A 500 -22.06 -24.32 22.07
CA VAL A 500 -23.06 -24.68 21.07
C VAL A 500 -23.12 -23.73 19.88
N ASP A 501 -22.29 -22.67 19.83
CA ASP A 501 -22.18 -21.81 18.64
C ASP A 501 -21.32 -22.50 17.56
N PRO A 502 -21.89 -22.88 16.40
CA PRO A 502 -21.13 -23.57 15.36
C PRO A 502 -20.19 -22.65 14.55
N GLY A 503 -20.25 -21.33 14.72
CA GLY A 503 -19.38 -20.42 13.97
C GLY A 503 -19.65 -20.39 12.46
N VAL A 504 -20.90 -20.13 12.07
CA VAL A 504 -21.37 -20.22 10.67
C VAL A 504 -21.35 -18.86 9.97
N VAL A 505 -21.03 -18.85 8.67
CA VAL A 505 -21.27 -17.71 7.76
C VAL A 505 -22.36 -18.08 6.76
N ALA A 506 -23.35 -17.19 6.58
CA ALA A 506 -24.49 -17.41 5.71
C ALA A 506 -24.10 -17.66 4.24
N ARG A 507 -24.77 -18.63 3.59
CA ARG A 507 -24.48 -19.03 2.21
C ARG A 507 -24.68 -17.88 1.21
N GLY A 508 -25.73 -17.07 1.38
CA GLY A 508 -26.01 -15.94 0.50
C GLY A 508 -24.90 -14.88 0.53
N VAL A 509 -24.16 -14.77 1.63
CA VAL A 509 -22.98 -13.90 1.75
C VAL A 509 -21.77 -14.53 1.03
N LEU A 510 -21.56 -15.84 1.21
CA LEU A 510 -20.46 -16.55 0.52
C LEU A 510 -20.58 -16.50 -1.00
N ASP A 511 -21.79 -16.61 -1.53
CA ASP A 511 -22.05 -16.55 -2.98
C ASP A 511 -21.77 -15.14 -3.58
N ARG A 512 -21.64 -14.11 -2.73
CA ARG A 512 -21.32 -12.73 -3.14
C ARG A 512 -19.81 -12.43 -3.06
N LEU A 513 -18.99 -13.32 -2.50
CA LEU A 513 -17.54 -13.14 -2.47
C LEU A 513 -16.97 -13.25 -3.89
N SER A 514 -16.16 -12.27 -4.29
CA SER A 514 -15.59 -12.21 -5.64
C SER A 514 -14.22 -11.56 -5.64
N ALA A 515 -13.29 -12.03 -6.45
CA ALA A 515 -12.01 -11.35 -6.70
C ALA A 515 -12.22 -9.98 -7.38
N GLU A 516 -11.33 -9.04 -7.12
CA GLU A 516 -11.38 -7.70 -7.73
C GLU A 516 -9.98 -7.22 -8.06
N ALA A 517 -9.77 -6.89 -9.33
CA ALA A 517 -8.46 -6.49 -9.84
C ALA A 517 -7.98 -5.20 -9.14
N GLY A 518 -6.70 -5.17 -8.79
CA GLY A 518 -6.08 -4.03 -8.10
C GLY A 518 -6.22 -4.04 -6.58
N TYR A 519 -6.98 -4.98 -6.01
CA TYR A 519 -7.15 -5.12 -4.56
C TYR A 519 -6.45 -6.35 -4.01
N THR A 520 -5.74 -6.19 -2.89
CA THR A 520 -5.55 -7.28 -1.94
C THR A 520 -6.79 -7.39 -1.05
N THR A 521 -7.24 -8.61 -0.78
CA THR A 521 -8.45 -8.85 0.02
C THR A 521 -8.06 -9.45 1.36
N PHE A 522 -8.48 -8.80 2.44
CA PHE A 522 -8.52 -9.38 3.77
C PHE A 522 -9.95 -9.84 4.07
N ALA A 523 -10.11 -10.91 4.86
CA ALA A 523 -11.39 -11.27 5.45
C ALA A 523 -11.27 -11.20 6.96
N ALA A 524 -12.27 -10.59 7.61
CA ALA A 524 -12.39 -10.53 9.06
C ALA A 524 -13.63 -11.32 9.46
N LEU A 525 -13.47 -12.23 10.41
CA LEU A 525 -14.54 -12.95 11.09
C LEU A 525 -14.12 -13.22 12.54
N HIS A 526 -14.99 -13.74 13.38
CA HIS A 526 -14.63 -14.05 14.77
C HIS A 526 -14.15 -15.49 14.95
N HIS A 527 -14.94 -16.47 14.48
CA HIS A 527 -14.67 -17.89 14.66
C HIS A 527 -13.52 -18.38 13.74
N PRO A 528 -12.66 -19.28 14.20
CA PRO A 528 -11.57 -19.82 13.40
C PRO A 528 -12.11 -20.70 12.26
N LEU A 529 -11.49 -20.61 11.07
CA LEU A 529 -11.82 -21.50 9.95
C LEU A 529 -10.96 -22.78 9.96
N SER A 530 -9.83 -22.76 10.64
CA SER A 530 -8.84 -23.84 10.67
C SER A 530 -8.74 -24.44 12.07
N PRO A 531 -8.31 -25.71 12.18
CA PRO A 531 -7.94 -26.26 13.47
C PRO A 531 -6.81 -25.41 14.07
N VAL A 532 -7.14 -24.61 15.07
CA VAL A 532 -6.19 -23.93 15.93
C VAL A 532 -5.79 -24.96 17.00
N PRO A 533 -4.56 -24.95 17.55
CA PRO A 533 -4.20 -25.77 18.71
C PRO A 533 -4.96 -25.35 19.97
N SER A 534 -6.28 -25.51 19.97
CA SER A 534 -7.18 -25.37 21.11
C SER A 534 -7.76 -26.74 21.49
N VAL A 535 -8.30 -26.85 22.71
CA VAL A 535 -8.99 -28.05 23.20
C VAL A 535 -10.45 -28.14 22.74
N GLU A 536 -10.88 -27.21 21.88
CA GLU A 536 -12.25 -27.08 21.44
C GLU A 536 -12.50 -27.83 20.13
N VAL A 537 -13.62 -28.56 20.06
CA VAL A 537 -14.05 -29.27 18.85
C VAL A 537 -15.39 -28.71 18.42
N SER A 538 -15.39 -27.90 17.36
CA SER A 538 -16.62 -27.31 16.83
C SER A 538 -17.62 -28.37 16.35
N PRO A 539 -18.92 -28.08 16.41
CA PRO A 539 -19.96 -28.93 15.80
C PRO A 539 -19.69 -29.22 14.32
N TYR A 540 -20.14 -30.39 13.83
CA TYR A 540 -19.93 -30.80 12.43
C TYR A 540 -20.43 -29.76 11.40
N SER A 541 -21.54 -29.07 11.70
CA SER A 541 -22.06 -27.97 10.88
C SER A 541 -21.06 -26.83 10.72
N GLY A 542 -20.39 -26.45 11.82
CA GLY A 542 -19.31 -25.46 11.82
C GLY A 542 -18.14 -25.90 10.96
N VAL A 543 -17.70 -27.15 11.09
CA VAL A 543 -16.59 -27.70 10.28
C VAL A 543 -16.92 -27.70 8.79
N VAL A 544 -18.14 -28.13 8.41
CA VAL A 544 -18.59 -28.12 7.01
C VAL A 544 -18.68 -26.69 6.47
N ASN A 545 -19.25 -25.77 7.24
CA ASN A 545 -19.34 -24.37 6.84
C ASN A 545 -17.95 -23.74 6.69
N ALA A 546 -17.02 -23.97 7.62
CA ALA A 546 -15.64 -23.48 7.54
C ALA A 546 -14.95 -23.93 6.23
N GLY A 547 -15.17 -25.17 5.79
CA GLY A 547 -14.72 -25.66 4.48
C GLY A 547 -15.32 -24.88 3.30
N GLN A 548 -16.61 -24.58 3.34
CA GLN A 548 -17.29 -23.77 2.32
C GLN A 548 -16.80 -22.32 2.30
N VAL A 549 -16.62 -21.71 3.47
CA VAL A 549 -16.07 -20.36 3.63
C VAL A 549 -14.67 -20.30 3.03
N LYS A 550 -13.80 -21.24 3.38
CA LYS A 550 -12.45 -21.37 2.83
C LYS A 550 -12.44 -21.44 1.30
N TRP A 551 -13.31 -22.27 0.71
CA TRP A 551 -13.41 -22.35 -0.74
C TRP A 551 -13.89 -21.03 -1.38
N ALA A 552 -14.90 -20.38 -0.81
CA ALA A 552 -15.39 -19.10 -1.32
C ALA A 552 -14.32 -18.00 -1.21
N LEU A 553 -13.59 -17.95 -0.09
CA LEU A 553 -12.48 -17.02 0.12
C LEU A 553 -11.32 -17.25 -0.84
N ALA A 554 -10.94 -18.51 -1.09
CA ALA A 554 -9.91 -18.83 -2.06
C ALA A 554 -10.34 -18.45 -3.49
N ALA A 555 -11.60 -18.72 -3.85
CA ALA A 555 -12.16 -18.31 -5.15
C ALA A 555 -12.24 -16.79 -5.31
N ALA A 556 -12.40 -16.06 -4.21
CA ALA A 556 -12.37 -14.59 -4.18
C ALA A 556 -10.96 -14.00 -4.06
N GLU A 557 -9.92 -14.83 -4.18
CA GLU A 557 -8.51 -14.43 -4.06
C GLU A 557 -8.20 -13.70 -2.74
N THR A 558 -8.77 -14.19 -1.64
CA THR A 558 -8.49 -13.66 -0.29
C THR A 558 -7.08 -14.00 0.14
N SER A 559 -6.27 -12.97 0.40
CA SER A 559 -4.87 -13.08 0.79
C SER A 559 -4.71 -13.52 2.25
N LEU A 560 -5.55 -12.98 3.13
CA LEU A 560 -5.43 -13.11 4.57
C LEU A 560 -6.80 -13.15 5.24
N VAL A 561 -6.98 -14.07 6.17
CA VAL A 561 -8.14 -14.18 7.05
C VAL A 561 -7.70 -13.81 8.47
N LEU A 562 -8.49 -12.98 9.14
CA LEU A 562 -8.29 -12.49 10.50
C LEU A 562 -9.43 -13.02 11.35
N HIS A 563 -9.08 -13.67 12.47
CA HIS A 563 -10.06 -14.18 13.43
C HIS A 563 -9.63 -14.02 14.89
N GLY A 564 -10.56 -14.28 15.80
CA GLY A 564 -10.40 -14.22 17.25
C GLY A 564 -10.79 -15.53 17.91
N HIS A 565 -11.64 -15.43 18.94
CA HIS A 565 -12.39 -16.49 19.62
C HIS A 565 -11.55 -17.44 20.47
N THR A 566 -10.48 -17.98 19.90
CA THR A 566 -9.63 -18.94 20.61
C THR A 566 -8.72 -18.29 21.65
N HIS A 567 -8.62 -16.94 21.66
CA HIS A 567 -7.70 -16.16 22.48
C HIS A 567 -6.20 -16.41 22.22
N LEU A 568 -5.86 -17.27 21.26
CA LEU A 568 -4.49 -17.66 20.94
C LEU A 568 -4.00 -16.95 19.68
N ALA A 569 -2.75 -16.49 19.69
CA ALA A 569 -2.13 -16.06 18.45
C ALA A 569 -1.84 -17.27 17.56
N PHE A 570 -2.28 -17.18 16.31
CA PHE A 570 -2.16 -18.27 15.35
C PHE A 570 -1.79 -17.71 13.98
N LEU A 571 -0.95 -18.42 13.23
CA LEU A 571 -0.71 -18.14 11.83
C LEU A 571 -0.56 -19.45 11.07
N ALA A 572 -1.38 -19.63 10.04
CA ALA A 572 -1.29 -20.76 9.12
C ALA A 572 -1.37 -20.31 7.66
N ALA A 573 -0.93 -21.21 6.78
CA ALA A 573 -1.05 -21.08 5.34
C ALA A 573 -1.85 -22.27 4.80
N GLU A 574 -2.97 -21.98 4.12
CA GLU A 574 -3.78 -23.01 3.48
C GLU A 574 -3.77 -22.84 1.97
N ARG A 575 -3.33 -23.89 1.28
CA ARG A 575 -3.19 -23.91 -0.17
C ARG A 575 -4.35 -24.66 -0.82
N PHE A 576 -5.06 -23.96 -1.69
CA PHE A 576 -6.17 -24.48 -2.47
C PHE A 576 -5.68 -24.84 -3.87
N LEU A 577 -5.77 -26.12 -4.23
CA LEU A 577 -5.26 -26.66 -5.50
C LEU A 577 -6.33 -26.81 -6.58
N ASN A 578 -7.60 -26.51 -6.26
CA ASN A 578 -8.71 -26.63 -7.19
C ASN A 578 -8.91 -25.30 -7.95
N GLY A 579 -8.73 -25.33 -9.28
CA GLY A 579 -8.66 -24.13 -10.13
C GLY A 579 -7.24 -23.93 -10.65
N GLY A 580 -7.06 -23.73 -11.97
CA GLY A 580 -5.79 -23.97 -12.67
C GLY A 580 -4.52 -23.30 -12.09
N ARG A 581 -4.65 -22.20 -11.35
CA ARG A 581 -3.57 -21.59 -10.57
C ARG A 581 -3.93 -21.73 -9.09
N GLY A 582 -3.21 -22.58 -8.37
CA GLY A 582 -3.46 -22.73 -6.92
C GLY A 582 -3.30 -21.41 -6.18
N TRP A 583 -4.11 -21.19 -5.16
CA TRP A 583 -4.12 -19.98 -4.33
C TRP A 583 -3.84 -20.35 -2.89
N THR A 584 -2.99 -19.57 -2.21
CA THR A 584 -2.72 -19.78 -0.79
C THR A 584 -3.26 -18.62 0.02
N THR A 585 -4.16 -18.91 0.95
CA THR A 585 -4.71 -17.96 1.90
C THR A 585 -3.98 -18.12 3.23
N ARG A 586 -3.53 -17.01 3.83
CA ARG A 586 -3.02 -17.00 5.20
C ARG A 586 -4.18 -16.83 6.18
N ILE A 587 -4.12 -17.47 7.33
CA ILE A 587 -5.16 -17.41 8.37
C ILE A 587 -4.47 -17.04 9.67
N ALA A 588 -4.87 -15.92 10.27
CA ALA A 588 -4.25 -15.37 11.46
C ALA A 588 -5.27 -15.15 12.58
N GLY A 589 -5.03 -15.80 13.71
CA GLY A 589 -5.75 -15.59 14.96
C GLY A 589 -5.08 -14.50 15.78
N ALA A 590 -5.83 -13.52 16.27
CA ALA A 590 -5.34 -12.59 17.29
C ALA A 590 -5.41 -13.26 18.67
N PRO A 591 -4.38 -13.07 19.51
CA PRO A 591 -4.56 -13.35 20.92
C PRO A 591 -5.56 -12.37 21.52
N ALA A 592 -6.18 -12.75 22.63
CA ALA A 592 -7.11 -11.85 23.31
C ALA A 592 -6.39 -10.57 23.73
N LEU A 593 -7.04 -9.42 23.52
CA LEU A 593 -6.51 -8.14 23.97
C LEU A 593 -6.79 -7.93 25.46
N GLY A 594 -7.93 -8.42 25.95
CA GLY A 594 -8.37 -8.28 27.34
C GLY A 594 -9.25 -9.43 27.80
N SER A 595 -8.74 -10.65 27.89
CA SER A 595 -9.49 -11.80 28.42
C SER A 595 -8.80 -12.42 29.64
N LEU A 596 -9.59 -12.89 30.62
CA LEU A 596 -9.10 -13.71 31.73
C LEU A 596 -8.89 -15.18 31.37
N HIS A 597 -9.57 -15.66 30.33
CA HIS A 597 -9.73 -17.09 30.05
C HIS A 597 -8.58 -17.71 29.26
N THR A 598 -7.38 -17.15 29.41
CA THR A 598 -6.21 -17.57 28.62
C THR A 598 -4.95 -17.58 29.49
N ASP A 599 -4.24 -18.70 29.47
CA ASP A 599 -2.88 -18.81 30.01
C ASP A 599 -1.87 -17.97 29.21
N GLU A 600 -2.18 -17.64 27.95
CA GLU A 600 -1.35 -16.81 27.10
C GLU A 600 -1.34 -15.33 27.51
N GLN A 601 -0.32 -14.61 27.04
CA GLN A 601 -0.15 -13.17 27.25
C GLN A 601 -1.07 -12.39 26.31
N ASN A 602 -1.73 -11.36 26.85
CA ASN A 602 -2.53 -10.40 26.08
C ASN A 602 -1.74 -9.87 24.87
N GLY A 603 -2.41 -9.58 23.76
CA GLY A 603 -1.70 -9.18 22.54
C GLY A 603 -2.58 -8.63 21.43
N TYR A 604 -1.96 -8.37 20.29
CA TYR A 604 -2.62 -8.06 19.04
C TYR A 604 -1.74 -8.52 17.86
N ASN A 605 -2.30 -8.53 16.65
CA ASN A 605 -1.53 -8.74 15.43
C ASN A 605 -1.25 -7.40 14.74
N GLU A 606 0.00 -7.14 14.39
CA GLU A 606 0.38 -6.02 13.54
C GLU A 606 0.56 -6.50 12.10
N LEU A 607 -0.09 -5.83 11.17
CA LEU A 607 0.02 -6.07 9.74
C LEU A 607 0.61 -4.85 9.05
N LEU A 608 1.56 -5.10 8.18
CA LEU A 608 2.23 -4.09 7.38
C LEU A 608 2.01 -4.43 5.90
N LEU A 609 1.22 -3.60 5.23
CA LEU A 609 0.87 -3.78 3.82
C LEU A 609 1.65 -2.77 2.98
N ALA A 610 2.59 -3.26 2.17
CA ALA A 610 3.30 -2.44 1.20
C ALA A 610 2.79 -2.72 -0.22
N ARG A 611 2.34 -1.67 -0.89
CA ARG A 611 2.04 -1.71 -2.32
C ARG A 611 3.28 -1.31 -3.14
N GLU A 612 3.46 -1.96 -4.27
CA GLU A 612 4.41 -1.57 -5.32
C GLU A 612 3.74 -1.82 -6.67
N GLY A 613 3.40 -0.72 -7.36
CA GLY A 613 2.50 -0.78 -8.51
C GLY A 613 1.17 -1.46 -8.15
N ASN A 614 0.81 -2.52 -8.89
CA ASN A 614 -0.43 -3.28 -8.68
C ASN A 614 -0.27 -4.47 -7.74
N GLY A 615 0.93 -4.75 -7.21
CA GLY A 615 1.15 -5.89 -6.33
C GLY A 615 1.30 -5.47 -4.87
N HIS A 616 1.06 -6.40 -3.96
CA HIS A 616 1.19 -6.16 -2.52
C HIS A 616 2.14 -7.16 -1.85
N THR A 617 2.82 -6.70 -0.82
CA THR A 617 3.59 -7.52 0.11
C THR A 617 3.00 -7.29 1.50
N ILE A 618 2.71 -8.37 2.21
CA ILE A 618 2.14 -8.34 3.55
C ILE A 618 3.20 -8.87 4.50
N VAL A 619 3.42 -8.16 5.60
CA VAL A 619 4.17 -8.65 6.75
C VAL A 619 3.22 -8.69 7.93
N LEU A 620 3.20 -9.81 8.65
CA LEU A 620 2.39 -10.02 9.84
C LEU A 620 3.29 -10.41 11.00
N ARG A 621 3.07 -9.82 12.18
CA ARG A 621 3.64 -10.29 13.44
C ARG A 621 2.65 -10.11 14.59
N THR A 622 2.70 -11.02 15.54
CA THR A 622 1.99 -10.83 16.81
C THR A 622 2.83 -9.93 17.73
N VAL A 623 2.18 -9.03 18.44
CA VAL A 623 2.75 -8.21 19.50
C VAL A 623 2.13 -8.64 20.81
N ARG A 624 2.96 -9.00 21.79
CA ARG A 624 2.52 -9.51 23.10
C ARG A 624 2.83 -8.49 24.18
N PHE A 625 1.95 -8.41 25.18
CA PHE A 625 2.19 -7.63 26.38
C PHE A 625 2.92 -8.48 27.42
N THR A 626 4.20 -8.18 27.65
CA THR A 626 5.07 -8.93 28.55
C THR A 626 5.82 -7.96 29.46
N GLY A 627 5.71 -8.13 30.78
CA GLY A 627 6.47 -7.34 31.75
C GLY A 627 6.25 -5.83 31.63
N GLY A 628 5.01 -5.40 31.35
CA GLY A 628 4.67 -3.99 31.18
C GLY A 628 4.99 -3.40 29.81
N GLN A 629 5.44 -4.20 28.84
CA GLN A 629 5.86 -3.74 27.51
C GLN A 629 5.18 -4.52 26.39
N TRP A 630 4.91 -3.83 25.28
CA TRP A 630 4.42 -4.44 24.05
C TRP A 630 5.59 -4.85 23.16
N LEU A 631 5.84 -6.15 23.06
CA LEU A 631 6.99 -6.72 22.39
C LEU A 631 6.56 -7.44 21.10
N PRO A 632 7.08 -7.04 19.93
CA PRO A 632 6.79 -7.73 18.69
C PRO A 632 7.52 -9.08 18.62
N GLN A 633 6.81 -10.12 18.17
CA GLN A 633 7.38 -11.42 17.83
C GLN A 633 7.99 -11.40 16.41
N SER A 634 8.61 -12.51 16.01
CA SER A 634 9.18 -12.67 14.67
C SER A 634 8.12 -12.52 13.58
N PRO A 635 8.33 -11.64 12.58
CA PRO A 635 7.36 -11.45 11.51
C PRO A 635 7.45 -12.54 10.44
N ALA A 636 6.31 -12.83 9.82
CA ALA A 636 6.18 -13.60 8.59
C ALA A 636 5.80 -12.66 7.44
N ALA A 637 6.51 -12.75 6.32
CA ALA A 637 6.20 -11.97 5.13
C ALA A 637 5.73 -12.87 3.98
N PHE A 638 4.83 -12.38 3.14
CA PHE A 638 4.31 -13.12 1.99
C PHE A 638 3.71 -12.17 0.95
N ARG A 639 3.48 -12.71 -0.26
CA ARG A 639 2.72 -12.03 -1.31
C ARG A 639 1.33 -12.69 -1.40
N PRO A 640 0.26 -11.93 -1.73
CA PRO A 640 -1.06 -12.49 -2.00
C PRO A 640 -1.01 -13.73 -2.90
N GLY A 641 -1.66 -14.81 -2.45
CA GLY A 641 -1.77 -16.07 -3.18
C GLY A 641 -0.49 -16.91 -3.29
N ALA A 642 0.66 -16.42 -2.83
CA ALA A 642 1.93 -17.14 -2.94
C ALA A 642 1.97 -18.37 -2.01
N PRO A 643 2.52 -19.51 -2.48
CA PRO A 643 2.66 -20.71 -1.64
C PRO A 643 3.58 -20.46 -0.46
N ASP A 644 4.74 -19.87 -0.70
CA ASP A 644 5.81 -19.77 0.28
C ASP A 644 5.82 -18.41 0.97
N GLU A 645 6.35 -18.40 2.19
CA GLU A 645 6.74 -17.16 2.85
C GLU A 645 7.92 -16.52 2.11
N LEU A 646 7.95 -15.20 2.13
CA LEU A 646 9.03 -14.38 1.61
C LEU A 646 10.02 -14.12 2.74
N PRO A 647 11.29 -14.55 2.63
CA PRO A 647 12.31 -14.17 3.60
C PRO A 647 12.40 -12.64 3.74
N LEU A 648 12.55 -12.14 4.96
CA LEU A 648 12.50 -10.69 5.23
C LEU A 648 13.61 -9.91 4.50
N GLU A 649 14.77 -10.53 4.30
CA GLU A 649 15.88 -9.97 3.53
C GLU A 649 15.55 -9.78 2.04
N ARG A 650 14.50 -10.44 1.53
CA ARG A 650 14.01 -10.32 0.16
C ARG A 650 12.85 -9.33 0.01
N LEU A 651 12.49 -8.61 1.07
CA LEU A 651 11.49 -7.53 1.01
C LEU A 651 11.94 -6.35 0.13
N THR A 652 13.24 -6.24 -0.12
CA THR A 652 13.87 -5.17 -0.90
C THR A 652 14.25 -5.58 -2.32
N ASP A 653 14.16 -6.88 -2.63
CA ASP A 653 14.39 -7.43 -3.97
C ASP A 653 13.43 -6.79 -4.97
N ASP A 654 13.91 -6.65 -6.22
CA ASP A 654 13.00 -6.34 -7.31
C ASP A 654 11.96 -7.43 -7.47
N ARG A 655 10.73 -7.02 -7.75
CA ARG A 655 9.69 -7.94 -8.14
C ARG A 655 9.98 -8.43 -9.56
N ALA A 656 10.14 -9.74 -9.68
CA ALA A 656 10.27 -10.44 -10.95
C ALA A 656 8.98 -10.40 -11.77
#